data_AF-A0A2J7RLB3-F1
#
_entry.id   AF-A0A2J7RLB3-F1
#
_cell.length_a   1.000
_cell.length_b   1.000
_cell.length_c   1.000
_cell.angle_alpha   90.00
_cell.angle_beta   90.00
_cell.angle_gamma   90.00
#
_symmetry.space_group_name_H-M   'P 1'
#
loop_
_entity.id
_entity.type
_entity.pdbx_description
1 polymer ?
#
loop_
_entity_poly.entity_id
_entity_poly.type
_entity_poly.pdbx_seq_one_letter_code
_entity_poly.pdbx_strand_id
1 'polypeptide(L)'
;MFGVPTGNGIKYLPNSNPKHCRLSQPVLPSSSSSSSSSGGGGGGGKKRNLRLGCRRTASRELLETPAATILVSRKEKQLTPETVRCTINISRDLKKNSRLILHPDSSSTDGYRFVLPTAGHSLLTFQHGQEVVFACPNGVYERAKCNTGDNFAFLSSERNVSVSQITCRRPLRATVRNSGRCYNNEYNHVGVGLTVRQDQSTREFIKLFDICFDPQLRSSAYAKFTLMQGVENGQKNVKRSYFKCTQKLDEIYGRGNQHTALVNLTGSGDEADKYINRNTSSDLYLTKGHLIAFKDFVYNSQQEVTLLCLNSVPIWQVVRRGNWRNVESSIRQYASRHGKDLTVYAGTYGILHLPHVNGTSVPVYLGTDTNGRNVLPVPQLFWKIVYDRLMRHGIAFLVINNYREDTYPKEHEVCTDVCNRTESWFNGWDRQQISLGYVYCCTVTETANISFHTLSNSLFTTILLNNSHEITQPKTNTSRTDNSRFPLRVVDIATGYGLDDRGFGVLVAVRSRIFPSHSVQAGSGAHPTSYHVSIGSSFTGDFLLVIKHTFRTAASRCTLPRVTLFIRRKCESMTPLKQSALPSVLLLTALSAYQNFPDVQATEFGCSVPISSISVDTPLILQHRYRNGMAPFHMPSNPGSDSLTFGSGDAVRFACPDANKNLLLIPNSPLTVYEVIAFCIKGSIFSISGTSHDFSSIRCKKPPQPTIKQEKRCAVGNGTQYNIGFNLKRKFLGLIEICYDIAKHSTISTRYILSKSVGNHDVNDYTNISFSSSNFGSGNTGSPEDLYTCKNQIRTLGHILGSITQANKYINCDYRSNKYLDRCHLAPYEDFLFGYQKKAASFYINTAPQWKAINIGNWDILERRIRRYASKQKADLTIVSGTINVTTLPDIFGTERYVYLPEDPRSSSVVPVPALFWKLVHDKARNAGIVFVVVSNPYHHDLLTRGYVACTDVCSSTPSWFGGWNRLDVSSGYVYCCTVNEFGTKSGIKPFPFRAKHVLG
;
A
#
# COMPACT_ATOMS: atom_id res chain seq x y z
N MET A 1 10.48 49.42 42.42
CA MET A 1 10.39 49.25 43.89
C MET A 1 9.32 48.21 44.20
N PHE A 2 9.27 47.72 45.45
CA PHE A 2 8.17 46.92 45.99
C PHE A 2 6.91 47.77 46.20
N GLY A 3 5.77 47.12 46.50
CA GLY A 3 4.80 47.68 47.46
C GLY A 3 3.38 47.99 46.94
N VAL A 4 2.40 47.25 47.50
CA VAL A 4 1.05 47.73 47.87
C VAL A 4 1.16 48.59 49.17
N PRO A 5 0.14 49.32 49.71
CA PRO A 5 -1.31 49.11 49.59
C PRO A 5 -2.26 50.37 49.53
N THR A 6 -3.57 50.10 49.32
CA THR A 6 -4.81 50.80 49.83
C THR A 6 -5.01 52.33 49.77
N GLY A 7 -6.20 52.78 49.31
CA GLY A 7 -6.77 54.11 49.65
C GLY A 7 -8.03 54.58 48.89
N ASN A 8 -8.99 55.20 49.59
CA ASN A 8 -10.19 55.92 49.07
C ASN A 8 -9.81 57.36 48.62
N GLY A 9 -10.63 58.24 48.00
CA GLY A 9 -12.00 58.19 47.44
C GLY A 9 -12.71 59.58 47.41
N ILE A 10 -13.67 59.77 46.48
CA ILE A 10 -14.78 60.79 46.46
C ILE A 10 -14.46 62.32 46.26
N LYS A 11 -14.99 62.97 45.19
CA LYS A 11 -15.96 64.12 45.20
C LYS A 11 -16.20 64.86 43.85
N TYR A 12 -17.48 64.95 43.42
CA TYR A 12 -18.24 66.09 42.82
C TYR A 12 -17.73 66.86 41.55
N LEU A 13 -18.53 67.52 40.67
CA LEU A 13 -19.99 67.81 40.51
C LEU A 13 -20.35 67.99 38.96
N PRO A 14 -21.50 68.51 38.43
CA PRO A 14 -22.22 67.84 37.31
C PRO A 14 -22.59 68.70 36.05
N ASN A 15 -23.56 68.20 35.26
CA ASN A 15 -24.31 68.78 34.11
C ASN A 15 -23.67 68.72 32.70
N SER A 16 -24.40 68.51 31.58
CA SER A 16 -25.82 68.06 31.40
C SER A 16 -26.20 67.71 29.94
N ASN A 17 -27.02 66.65 29.74
CA ASN A 17 -28.04 66.46 28.66
C ASN A 17 -27.62 66.41 27.15
N PRO A 18 -28.50 66.02 26.20
CA PRO A 18 -29.78 65.27 26.30
C PRO A 18 -30.01 64.10 25.28
N LYS A 19 -30.88 63.16 25.68
CA LYS A 19 -31.91 62.39 24.89
C LYS A 19 -31.58 61.71 23.53
N HIS A 20 -31.93 60.42 23.44
CA HIS A 20 -32.13 59.63 22.20
C HIS A 20 -33.62 59.53 21.79
N CYS A 21 -33.89 59.18 20.53
CA CYS A 21 -35.19 58.62 20.09
C CYS A 21 -35.04 57.58 18.95
N ARG A 22 -36.13 56.87 18.62
CA ARG A 22 -36.20 55.71 17.70
C ARG A 22 -36.31 56.09 16.21
N LEU A 23 -36.14 55.12 15.31
CA LEU A 23 -37.18 54.74 14.32
C LEU A 23 -36.95 53.34 13.70
N SER A 24 -37.86 52.88 12.83
CA SER A 24 -38.07 51.48 12.43
C SER A 24 -38.14 51.24 10.90
N GLN A 25 -38.35 49.97 10.52
CA GLN A 25 -38.63 49.42 9.16
C GLN A 25 -39.91 50.04 8.51
N PRO A 26 -40.35 49.74 7.24
CA PRO A 26 -40.09 48.53 6.44
C PRO A 26 -40.18 48.59 4.87
N VAL A 27 -40.24 47.39 4.23
CA VAL A 27 -40.78 47.02 2.89
C VAL A 27 -40.11 47.50 1.58
N LEU A 28 -39.84 46.52 0.69
CA LEU A 28 -39.85 46.63 -0.78
C LEU A 28 -40.31 45.29 -1.40
N PRO A 29 -41.26 45.28 -2.37
CA PRO A 29 -41.53 44.14 -3.26
C PRO A 29 -41.34 44.49 -4.75
N SER A 30 -41.28 43.45 -5.62
CA SER A 30 -41.31 43.52 -7.10
C SER A 30 -40.15 44.26 -7.81
N SER A 31 -39.77 43.96 -9.06
CA SER A 31 -39.87 42.74 -9.89
C SER A 31 -38.97 42.91 -11.12
N SER A 32 -38.69 41.83 -11.88
CA SER A 32 -38.38 41.83 -13.35
C SER A 32 -37.17 42.65 -13.88
N SER A 33 -36.46 42.27 -14.95
CA SER A 33 -36.33 41.01 -15.70
C SER A 33 -35.15 41.11 -16.70
N SER A 34 -34.67 39.97 -17.20
CA SER A 34 -34.05 39.73 -18.53
C SER A 34 -33.64 40.96 -19.39
N SER A 35 -32.35 41.28 -19.59
CA SER A 35 -31.39 40.66 -20.54
C SER A 35 -31.32 41.31 -21.94
N SER A 36 -30.27 40.99 -22.73
CA SER A 36 -29.98 41.48 -24.10
C SER A 36 -29.47 42.95 -24.19
N SER A 37 -28.64 43.39 -25.14
CA SER A 37 -27.75 42.69 -26.11
C SER A 37 -26.73 43.67 -26.73
N SER A 38 -25.86 43.18 -27.64
CA SER A 38 -25.09 43.87 -28.71
C SER A 38 -25.31 45.37 -28.99
N GLY A 39 -24.32 46.17 -29.41
CA GLY A 39 -22.93 45.87 -29.80
C GLY A 39 -22.48 46.65 -31.06
N GLY A 40 -21.22 47.08 -31.13
CA GLY A 40 -20.66 47.91 -32.22
C GLY A 40 -20.92 49.43 -32.04
N GLY A 41 -20.16 50.34 -32.67
CA GLY A 41 -18.92 50.18 -33.45
C GLY A 41 -18.40 51.50 -34.05
N GLY A 42 -17.09 51.59 -34.34
CA GLY A 42 -16.44 52.75 -35.01
C GLY A 42 -16.19 54.01 -34.14
N GLY A 43 -15.31 54.95 -34.52
CA GLY A 43 -14.35 54.89 -35.63
C GLY A 43 -13.67 56.24 -36.00
N GLY A 44 -12.57 56.61 -35.33
CA GLY A 44 -11.68 57.74 -35.71
C GLY A 44 -12.12 59.16 -35.29
N GLY A 45 -11.25 60.19 -35.26
CA GLY A 45 -9.78 60.12 -35.38
C GLY A 45 -9.04 61.40 -35.85
N LYS A 46 -8.88 62.43 -35.01
CA LYS A 46 -7.94 63.61 -35.13
C LYS A 46 -7.66 64.09 -33.68
N LYS A 47 -6.44 64.27 -33.12
CA LYS A 47 -5.21 65.02 -33.50
C LYS A 47 -5.50 66.53 -33.70
N ARG A 48 -4.78 67.50 -33.08
CA ARG A 48 -3.45 67.48 -32.41
C ARG A 48 -3.27 68.71 -31.48
N ASN A 49 -2.48 68.60 -30.40
CA ASN A 49 -1.48 69.57 -29.85
C ASN A 49 -1.18 69.23 -28.37
N LEU A 50 0.00 68.77 -27.90
CA LEU A 50 1.43 69.20 -27.97
C LEU A 50 1.88 70.21 -26.89
N ARG A 51 2.78 69.77 -26.00
CA ARG A 51 3.86 70.59 -25.38
C ARG A 51 5.01 69.73 -24.79
N LEU A 52 6.17 70.35 -24.60
CA LEU A 52 7.46 69.80 -24.13
C LEU A 52 8.15 70.88 -23.25
N GLY A 53 9.21 70.60 -22.46
CA GLY A 53 9.90 69.34 -22.14
C GLY A 53 11.43 69.52 -21.97
N CYS A 54 12.07 68.75 -21.06
CA CYS A 54 13.47 68.90 -20.60
C CYS A 54 13.72 70.22 -19.78
N ARG A 55 14.85 70.49 -19.08
CA ARG A 55 16.17 69.82 -18.95
C ARG A 55 16.95 70.30 -17.68
N ARG A 56 18.11 69.66 -17.40
CA ARG A 56 19.27 70.03 -16.53
C ARG A 56 19.15 69.67 -15.03
N THR A 57 20.10 69.08 -14.30
CA THR A 57 21.59 68.84 -14.31
C THR A 57 22.44 69.78 -13.42
N ALA A 58 22.77 69.24 -12.23
CA ALA A 58 23.95 69.38 -11.35
C ALA A 58 25.00 70.51 -11.48
N SER A 59 25.50 70.93 -10.30
CA SER A 59 26.82 71.53 -10.02
C SER A 59 27.40 70.91 -8.72
N ARG A 60 28.73 70.78 -8.59
CA ARG A 60 29.43 70.33 -7.36
C ARG A 60 30.92 70.69 -7.40
N GLU A 61 31.44 71.28 -6.31
CA GLU A 61 32.83 71.71 -6.08
C GLU A 61 33.12 71.63 -4.56
N LEU A 62 34.35 71.52 -4.01
CA LEU A 62 35.69 71.20 -4.55
C LEU A 62 36.64 70.74 -3.40
N LEU A 63 37.90 70.39 -3.76
CA LEU A 63 39.11 70.22 -2.92
C LEU A 63 39.26 68.96 -2.02
N GLU A 64 40.45 68.35 -1.83
CA GLU A 64 41.65 68.20 -2.70
C GLU A 64 42.66 67.14 -2.14
N THR A 65 43.88 67.06 -2.73
CA THR A 65 45.11 66.31 -2.33
C THR A 65 45.26 64.82 -2.76
N PRO A 66 46.50 64.31 -3.03
CA PRO A 66 46.69 63.43 -4.22
C PRO A 66 47.59 62.16 -4.11
N ALA A 67 47.46 61.34 -5.16
CA ALA A 67 48.47 60.54 -5.90
C ALA A 67 49.53 59.64 -5.21
N ALA A 68 49.54 58.36 -5.61
CA ALA A 68 50.74 57.52 -5.85
C ALA A 68 50.43 56.44 -6.90
N THR A 69 51.41 56.04 -7.72
CA THR A 69 51.21 55.19 -8.93
C THR A 69 52.10 53.95 -8.95
N ILE A 70 51.52 52.77 -9.17
CA ILE A 70 52.23 51.57 -9.66
C ILE A 70 51.39 50.88 -10.75
N LEU A 71 52.05 50.47 -11.85
CA LEU A 71 51.45 49.80 -13.00
C LEU A 71 51.33 48.28 -12.79
N VAL A 72 50.17 47.70 -13.09
CA VAL A 72 50.05 46.31 -13.55
C VAL A 72 49.10 46.27 -14.75
N SER A 73 49.50 45.57 -15.81
CA SER A 73 48.77 45.52 -17.09
C SER A 73 47.43 44.77 -17.00
N ARG A 74 46.57 44.97 -18.00
CA ARG A 74 45.33 44.21 -18.19
C ARG A 74 45.60 42.71 -18.18
N LYS A 75 45.00 42.00 -17.23
CA LYS A 75 44.32 40.73 -17.53
C LYS A 75 42.83 40.94 -17.35
N GLU A 76 42.06 40.51 -18.33
CA GLU A 76 40.60 40.46 -18.20
C GLU A 76 40.26 39.52 -17.06
N LYS A 77 39.53 40.01 -16.04
CA LYS A 77 39.00 39.13 -15.00
C LYS A 77 37.75 38.45 -15.54
N GLN A 78 37.95 37.47 -16.44
CA GLN A 78 36.93 36.50 -16.83
C GLN A 78 36.22 36.03 -15.56
N LEU A 79 34.89 36.17 -15.53
CA LEU A 79 34.10 35.59 -14.46
C LEU A 79 34.24 34.07 -14.55
N THR A 80 34.66 33.43 -13.45
CA THR A 80 34.68 31.97 -13.38
C THR A 80 33.24 31.44 -13.53
N PRO A 81 33.04 30.27 -14.16
CA PRO A 81 31.72 29.78 -14.58
C PRO A 81 30.82 29.27 -13.43
N GLU A 82 30.99 29.77 -12.21
CA GLU A 82 30.62 29.07 -10.97
C GLU A 82 29.36 29.62 -10.27
N THR A 83 28.83 30.79 -10.70
CA THR A 83 27.70 31.46 -10.01
C THR A 83 26.50 31.77 -10.91
N VAL A 84 26.36 31.12 -12.07
CA VAL A 84 25.13 31.21 -12.88
C VAL A 84 24.11 30.19 -12.36
N ARG A 85 23.18 30.64 -11.51
CA ARG A 85 22.15 29.82 -10.88
C ARG A 85 20.86 30.60 -10.62
N CYS A 86 19.77 29.89 -10.40
CA CYS A 86 18.50 30.46 -9.97
C CYS A 86 18.17 30.07 -8.54
N THR A 87 17.53 30.97 -7.81
CA THR A 87 17.18 30.82 -6.41
C THR A 87 15.76 31.29 -6.15
N ILE A 88 14.93 30.47 -5.52
CA ILE A 88 13.54 30.83 -5.13
C ILE A 88 13.45 30.73 -3.60
N ASN A 89 13.22 31.85 -2.91
CA ASN A 89 12.91 31.83 -1.48
C ASN A 89 11.40 31.57 -1.31
N ILE A 90 11.08 30.44 -0.70
CA ILE A 90 9.70 29.93 -0.61
C ILE A 90 8.77 30.92 0.13
N SER A 91 9.24 31.56 1.20
CA SER A 91 8.43 32.48 2.01
C SER A 91 8.40 33.92 1.51
N ARG A 92 9.39 34.36 0.71
CA ARG A 92 9.51 35.74 0.20
C ARG A 92 8.99 35.89 -1.23
N ASP A 93 9.34 34.96 -2.12
CA ASP A 93 9.18 35.13 -3.57
C ASP A 93 7.86 34.52 -4.10
N LEU A 94 7.26 33.60 -3.34
CA LEU A 94 6.03 32.92 -3.71
C LEU A 94 4.79 33.54 -3.04
N LYS A 95 3.75 33.74 -3.84
CA LYS A 95 2.47 34.38 -3.46
C LYS A 95 1.36 33.33 -3.31
N LYS A 96 0.21 33.70 -2.76
CA LYS A 96 -0.94 32.79 -2.57
C LYS A 96 -1.33 32.01 -3.84
N ASN A 97 -1.24 32.66 -5.00
CA ASN A 97 -1.55 32.09 -6.32
C ASN A 97 -0.30 31.79 -7.16
N SER A 98 0.89 31.61 -6.58
CA SER A 98 2.05 31.11 -7.35
C SER A 98 1.76 29.74 -7.96
N ARG A 99 2.34 29.47 -9.13
CA ARG A 99 2.20 28.17 -9.79
C ARG A 99 2.86 27.05 -8.96
N LEU A 100 2.44 25.80 -9.19
CA LEU A 100 3.14 24.63 -8.65
C LEU A 100 4.54 24.58 -9.27
N ILE A 101 5.55 24.33 -8.43
CA ILE A 101 6.95 24.14 -8.84
C ILE A 101 7.23 22.65 -8.83
N LEU A 102 7.28 22.06 -10.01
CA LEU A 102 7.33 20.61 -10.20
C LEU A 102 8.59 20.20 -10.96
N HIS A 103 9.11 19.02 -10.64
CA HIS A 103 10.11 18.33 -11.45
C HIS A 103 9.42 17.15 -12.16
N PRO A 104 9.68 16.93 -13.47
CA PRO A 104 9.30 15.67 -14.14
C PRO A 104 9.92 14.49 -13.38
N ASP A 105 9.13 13.45 -13.13
CA ASP A 105 9.58 12.32 -12.31
C ASP A 105 8.97 11.00 -12.81
N SER A 106 9.78 10.22 -13.53
CA SER A 106 9.41 8.89 -14.06
C SER A 106 9.35 7.79 -13.00
N SER A 107 9.68 8.08 -11.73
CA SER A 107 9.49 7.18 -10.59
C SER A 107 8.20 7.48 -9.80
N SER A 108 7.59 8.65 -10.02
CA SER A 108 6.31 9.06 -9.44
C SER A 108 5.14 8.47 -10.23
N THR A 109 4.17 7.85 -9.53
CA THR A 109 2.87 7.42 -10.10
C THR A 109 2.11 8.58 -10.75
N ASP A 110 2.41 9.81 -10.33
CA ASP A 110 1.71 11.02 -10.67
C ASP A 110 2.44 11.80 -11.79
N GLY A 111 3.54 11.25 -12.33
CA GLY A 111 4.37 11.77 -13.43
C GLY A 111 5.31 12.93 -13.05
N TYR A 112 5.08 13.55 -11.89
CA TYR A 112 5.85 14.66 -11.36
C TYR A 112 5.98 14.55 -9.85
N ARG A 113 6.95 15.27 -9.29
CA ARG A 113 6.99 15.59 -7.85
C ARG A 113 7.11 17.09 -7.64
N PHE A 114 6.73 17.55 -6.45
CA PHE A 114 7.11 18.89 -6.01
C PHE A 114 8.63 19.00 -5.87
N VAL A 115 9.21 20.09 -6.36
CA VAL A 115 10.54 20.51 -5.91
C VAL A 115 10.39 20.93 -4.44
N LEU A 116 11.27 20.50 -3.54
CA LEU A 116 11.12 20.73 -2.10
C LEU A 116 12.43 21.25 -1.48
N PRO A 117 12.36 22.09 -0.43
CA PRO A 117 13.53 22.54 0.30
C PRO A 117 14.16 21.39 1.11
N THR A 118 15.48 21.46 1.28
CA THR A 118 16.21 20.66 2.26
C THR A 118 15.97 21.18 3.68
N ALA A 119 16.31 20.36 4.69
CA ALA A 119 16.36 20.81 6.08
C ALA A 119 17.26 22.06 6.21
N GLY A 120 16.87 23.00 7.08
CA GLY A 120 17.63 24.25 7.33
C GLY A 120 17.58 25.35 6.25
N HIS A 121 17.16 25.07 5.01
CA HIS A 121 17.15 26.06 3.91
C HIS A 121 15.75 26.40 3.37
N SER A 122 15.38 27.68 3.37
CA SER A 122 14.15 28.21 2.72
C SER A 122 14.33 28.59 1.25
N LEU A 123 15.45 28.16 0.64
CA LEU A 123 15.88 28.53 -0.70
C LEU A 123 15.93 27.28 -1.59
N LEU A 124 15.12 27.27 -2.65
CA LEU A 124 15.28 26.30 -3.74
C LEU A 124 16.38 26.80 -4.67
N THR A 125 17.34 25.96 -5.01
CA THR A 125 18.46 26.31 -5.91
C THR A 125 18.42 25.46 -7.18
N PHE A 126 18.55 26.09 -8.34
CA PHE A 126 18.57 25.45 -9.65
C PHE A 126 19.83 25.85 -10.41
N GLN A 127 20.47 24.90 -11.09
CA GLN A 127 21.62 25.18 -11.95
C GLN A 127 21.18 25.87 -13.24
N HIS A 128 22.05 26.67 -13.86
CA HIS A 128 21.76 27.26 -15.17
C HIS A 128 21.33 26.20 -16.20
N GLY A 129 20.29 26.48 -16.97
CA GLY A 129 19.72 25.56 -17.95
C GLY A 129 18.90 24.40 -17.38
N GLN A 130 18.86 24.21 -16.04
CA GLN A 130 18.05 23.16 -15.41
C GLN A 130 16.55 23.40 -15.67
N GLU A 131 15.85 22.35 -16.11
CA GLU A 131 14.42 22.42 -16.43
C GLU A 131 13.53 22.27 -15.17
N VAL A 132 12.46 23.04 -15.11
CA VAL A 132 11.43 23.02 -14.08
C VAL A 132 10.05 23.24 -14.71
N VAL A 133 9.02 22.65 -14.12
CA VAL A 133 7.63 22.75 -14.59
C VAL A 133 6.86 23.71 -13.68
N PHE A 134 6.21 24.70 -14.30
CA PHE A 134 5.38 25.70 -13.63
C PHE A 134 3.90 25.55 -14.02
N ALA A 135 3.14 24.84 -13.19
CA ALA A 135 1.76 24.42 -13.51
C ALA A 135 0.67 25.09 -12.66
N CYS A 136 -0.50 25.31 -13.25
CA CYS A 136 -1.74 25.70 -12.58
C CYS A 136 -2.75 24.54 -12.67
N PRO A 137 -3.25 24.00 -11.53
CA PRO A 137 -4.19 22.88 -11.54
C PRO A 137 -5.44 23.16 -12.37
N ASN A 138 -5.75 22.23 -13.29
CA ASN A 138 -6.82 22.36 -14.30
C ASN A 138 -6.65 23.62 -15.20
N GLY A 139 -5.42 23.89 -15.64
CA GLY A 139 -5.11 25.10 -16.42
C GLY A 139 -3.74 25.07 -17.07
N VAL A 140 -3.05 26.22 -17.04
CA VAL A 140 -1.79 26.44 -17.76
C VAL A 140 -0.68 25.54 -17.22
N TYR A 141 -0.09 24.72 -18.09
CA TYR A 141 1.09 23.90 -17.84
C TYR A 141 2.20 24.38 -18.77
N GLU A 142 3.34 24.82 -18.22
CA GLU A 142 4.49 25.30 -19.01
C GLU A 142 5.80 24.80 -18.40
N ARG A 143 6.78 24.51 -19.26
CA ARG A 143 8.14 24.13 -18.90
C ARG A 143 9.07 25.32 -19.06
N ALA A 144 9.98 25.52 -18.13
CA ALA A 144 10.95 26.61 -18.17
C ALA A 144 12.33 26.11 -17.75
N LYS A 145 13.39 26.77 -18.21
CA LYS A 145 14.75 26.55 -17.73
C LYS A 145 15.19 27.67 -16.80
N CYS A 146 15.98 27.35 -15.80
CA CYS A 146 16.67 28.36 -15.01
C CYS A 146 17.58 29.20 -15.92
N ASN A 147 17.44 30.53 -15.86
CA ASN A 147 18.42 31.46 -16.43
C ASN A 147 19.36 31.98 -15.33
N THR A 148 19.01 33.08 -14.66
CA THR A 148 19.80 33.67 -13.56
C THR A 148 18.92 34.30 -12.48
N GLY A 149 19.43 34.36 -11.24
CA GLY A 149 18.78 35.11 -10.14
C GLY A 149 17.46 34.47 -9.72
N ASP A 150 16.33 35.13 -9.99
CA ASP A 150 14.98 34.57 -9.78
C ASP A 150 14.23 34.31 -11.11
N ASN A 151 14.93 34.38 -12.25
CA ASN A 151 14.33 34.41 -13.59
C ASN A 151 14.44 33.07 -14.31
N PHE A 152 13.32 32.66 -14.91
CA PHE A 152 13.19 31.42 -15.67
C PHE A 152 12.76 31.71 -17.11
N ALA A 153 13.40 31.04 -18.07
CA ALA A 153 13.12 31.15 -19.49
C ALA A 153 12.08 30.09 -19.92
N PHE A 154 10.89 30.52 -20.34
CA PHE A 154 9.83 29.59 -20.73
C PHE A 154 10.07 28.97 -22.12
N LEU A 155 10.12 27.64 -22.21
CA LEU A 155 10.43 26.90 -23.45
C LEU A 155 9.36 27.06 -24.56
N SER A 156 8.20 27.62 -24.23
CA SER A 156 7.09 27.91 -25.16
C SER A 156 7.21 29.27 -25.86
N SER A 157 8.04 30.20 -25.35
CA SER A 157 8.07 31.58 -25.85
C SER A 157 9.37 32.35 -25.58
N GLU A 158 10.39 31.69 -25.04
CA GLU A 158 11.74 32.21 -24.69
C GLU A 158 11.78 33.41 -23.74
N ARG A 159 10.62 33.84 -23.22
CA ARG A 159 10.52 34.92 -22.25
C ARG A 159 11.16 34.53 -20.92
N ASN A 160 12.10 35.35 -20.49
CA ASN A 160 12.60 35.37 -19.11
C ASN A 160 11.58 36.06 -18.20
N VAL A 161 11.20 35.39 -17.11
CA VAL A 161 10.19 35.88 -16.16
C VAL A 161 10.65 35.60 -14.72
N SER A 162 10.58 36.63 -13.86
CA SER A 162 10.78 36.51 -12.40
C SER A 162 9.73 35.57 -11.80
N VAL A 163 10.17 34.65 -10.94
CA VAL A 163 9.28 33.70 -10.23
C VAL A 163 8.12 34.40 -9.50
N SER A 164 8.34 35.63 -9.02
CA SER A 164 7.32 36.44 -8.33
C SER A 164 6.13 36.83 -9.22
N GLN A 165 6.29 36.73 -10.54
CA GLN A 165 5.25 37.01 -11.54
C GLN A 165 4.55 35.72 -12.02
N ILE A 166 5.19 34.55 -11.86
CA ILE A 166 4.71 33.24 -12.31
C ILE A 166 3.55 32.76 -11.42
N THR A 167 2.34 33.16 -11.79
CA THR A 167 1.11 32.98 -11.00
C THR A 167 -0.04 32.35 -11.80
N CYS A 168 -1.07 31.90 -11.08
CA CYS A 168 -2.32 31.36 -11.63
C CYS A 168 -3.45 32.38 -11.58
N ARG A 169 -4.20 32.51 -12.69
CA ARG A 169 -5.37 33.41 -12.81
C ARG A 169 -6.56 33.01 -11.93
N ARG A 170 -6.64 31.75 -11.49
CA ARG A 170 -7.73 31.22 -10.64
C ARG A 170 -7.15 30.61 -9.36
N PRO A 171 -7.85 30.72 -8.22
CA PRO A 171 -7.42 30.13 -6.95
C PRO A 171 -7.47 28.60 -7.00
N LEU A 172 -6.65 27.96 -6.18
CA LEU A 172 -6.41 26.52 -6.20
C LEU A 172 -7.62 25.72 -5.70
N ARG A 173 -8.02 24.71 -6.49
CA ARG A 173 -9.05 23.73 -6.14
C ARG A 173 -8.42 22.36 -5.92
N ALA A 174 -8.56 21.85 -4.70
CA ALA A 174 -8.26 20.47 -4.39
C ALA A 174 -9.10 19.52 -5.25
N THR A 175 -8.52 18.41 -5.67
CA THR A 175 -9.25 17.28 -6.25
C THR A 175 -9.32 16.17 -5.20
N VAL A 176 -10.52 15.61 -5.00
CA VAL A 176 -10.72 14.37 -4.26
C VAL A 176 -11.01 13.28 -5.28
N ARG A 177 -10.33 12.14 -5.17
CA ARG A 177 -10.59 10.94 -5.98
C ARG A 177 -10.98 9.80 -5.05
N ASN A 178 -11.97 9.01 -5.45
CA ASN A 178 -12.20 7.74 -4.78
C ASN A 178 -11.01 6.82 -5.10
N SER A 179 -10.43 6.22 -4.07
CA SER A 179 -9.24 5.38 -4.10
C SER A 179 -9.50 4.04 -3.40
N GLY A 180 -10.75 3.57 -3.47
CA GLY A 180 -11.20 2.29 -2.95
C GLY A 180 -11.96 2.40 -1.63
N ARG A 181 -11.76 1.40 -0.76
CA ARG A 181 -12.45 1.30 0.52
C ARG A 181 -11.45 1.02 1.63
N CYS A 182 -11.84 1.34 2.85
CA CYS A 182 -11.09 1.11 4.10
C CYS A 182 -12.08 0.68 5.19
N TYR A 183 -11.61 0.40 6.41
CA TYR A 183 -12.47 -0.06 7.52
C TYR A 183 -13.27 -1.31 7.15
N ASN A 184 -12.57 -2.41 6.82
CA ASN A 184 -13.16 -3.67 6.36
C ASN A 184 -14.18 -3.52 5.20
N ASN A 185 -13.91 -2.55 4.31
CA ASN A 185 -14.75 -2.08 3.21
C ASN A 185 -15.98 -1.24 3.58
N GLU A 186 -16.20 -0.86 4.83
CA GLU A 186 -17.31 0.00 5.27
C GLU A 186 -17.14 1.48 4.90
N TYR A 187 -15.90 1.99 4.93
CA TYR A 187 -15.58 3.41 4.77
C TYR A 187 -14.99 3.69 3.36
N ASN A 188 -15.12 4.92 2.88
CA ASN A 188 -14.50 5.36 1.62
C ASN A 188 -13.01 5.67 1.85
N HIS A 189 -12.14 5.05 1.05
CA HIS A 189 -10.73 5.45 0.99
C HIS A 189 -10.57 6.48 -0.14
N VAL A 190 -10.18 7.72 0.18
CA VAL A 190 -10.13 8.82 -0.78
C VAL A 190 -8.75 9.46 -0.84
N GLY A 191 -8.17 9.49 -2.04
CA GLY A 191 -6.94 10.22 -2.33
C GLY A 191 -7.25 11.70 -2.57
N VAL A 192 -6.49 12.59 -1.92
CA VAL A 192 -6.68 14.04 -1.99
C VAL A 192 -5.40 14.69 -2.53
N GLY A 193 -5.55 15.60 -3.50
CA GLY A 193 -4.42 16.15 -4.22
C GLY A 193 -4.79 17.24 -5.23
N LEU A 194 -3.96 17.40 -6.26
CA LEU A 194 -4.11 18.43 -7.29
C LEU A 194 -4.03 17.82 -8.70
N THR A 195 -5.10 17.96 -9.49
CA THR A 195 -5.10 17.58 -10.91
C THR A 195 -4.32 18.61 -11.74
N VAL A 196 -3.22 18.20 -12.36
CA VAL A 196 -2.28 19.07 -13.08
C VAL A 196 -2.83 19.38 -14.49
N ARG A 197 -3.13 18.34 -15.27
CA ARG A 197 -3.75 18.44 -16.61
C ARG A 197 -5.15 17.81 -16.64
N GLN A 198 -5.99 18.35 -17.54
CA GLN A 198 -7.29 17.78 -17.89
C GLN A 198 -7.25 17.26 -19.33
N ASP A 199 -6.57 16.14 -19.54
CA ASP A 199 -6.79 15.30 -20.73
C ASP A 199 -7.54 14.03 -20.36
N GLN A 200 -8.29 13.49 -21.32
CA GLN A 200 -9.09 12.28 -21.15
C GLN A 200 -8.20 11.01 -21.11
N SER A 201 -7.01 11.04 -21.72
CA SER A 201 -6.06 9.91 -21.68
C SER A 201 -5.17 9.92 -20.42
N THR A 202 -4.78 11.10 -19.93
CA THR A 202 -3.73 11.28 -18.91
C THR A 202 -4.18 12.20 -17.78
N ARG A 203 -4.89 11.63 -16.79
CA ARG A 203 -5.43 12.36 -15.63
C ARG A 203 -4.38 12.65 -14.54
N GLU A 204 -3.24 13.25 -14.92
CA GLU A 204 -2.14 13.68 -14.04
C GLU A 204 -2.66 14.32 -12.75
N PHE A 205 -2.39 13.71 -11.60
CA PHE A 205 -2.90 14.13 -10.30
C PHE A 205 -1.87 13.84 -9.22
N ILE A 206 -1.33 14.89 -8.63
CA ILE A 206 -0.35 14.78 -7.57
C ILE A 206 -1.11 14.57 -6.27
N LYS A 207 -1.07 13.35 -5.72
CA LYS A 207 -1.68 13.02 -4.43
C LYS A 207 -0.82 13.59 -3.29
N LEU A 208 -1.47 14.26 -2.34
CA LEU A 208 -0.81 14.81 -1.16
C LEU A 208 -1.06 13.96 0.08
N PHE A 209 -2.26 13.38 0.19
CA PHE A 209 -2.66 12.55 1.32
C PHE A 209 -3.83 11.61 0.98
N ASP A 210 -4.00 10.56 1.76
CA ASP A 210 -5.14 9.64 1.75
C ASP A 210 -6.01 9.86 3.00
N ILE A 211 -7.34 9.70 2.90
CA ILE A 211 -8.27 9.75 4.04
C ILE A 211 -9.22 8.56 4.01
N CYS A 212 -9.54 8.02 5.19
CA CYS A 212 -10.58 7.02 5.41
C CYS A 212 -11.81 7.67 6.04
N PHE A 213 -12.90 7.80 5.27
CA PHE A 213 -14.07 8.62 5.59
C PHE A 213 -15.36 7.80 5.63
N ASP A 214 -16.14 7.89 6.71
CA ASP A 214 -17.50 7.32 6.77
C ASP A 214 -18.51 8.33 6.19
N PRO A 215 -19.17 8.02 5.06
CA PRO A 215 -20.24 8.88 4.53
C PRO A 215 -21.49 8.93 5.41
N GLN A 216 -21.73 7.96 6.30
CA GLN A 216 -22.87 7.92 7.23
C GLN A 216 -22.62 8.88 8.40
N LEU A 217 -21.57 8.64 9.19
CA LEU A 217 -21.18 9.51 10.32
C LEU A 217 -20.63 10.87 9.89
N ARG A 218 -20.31 11.06 8.60
CA ARG A 218 -19.69 12.27 8.01
C ARG A 218 -18.36 12.65 8.66
N SER A 219 -17.62 11.65 9.13
CA SER A 219 -16.38 11.81 9.89
C SER A 219 -15.26 10.93 9.32
N SER A 220 -14.00 11.25 9.63
CA SER A 220 -12.82 10.55 9.16
C SER A 220 -12.16 9.75 10.28
N ALA A 221 -12.02 8.43 10.11
CA ALA A 221 -11.32 7.58 11.07
C ALA A 221 -9.83 7.90 11.13
N TYR A 222 -9.20 8.05 9.96
CA TYR A 222 -7.80 8.46 9.85
C TYR A 222 -7.52 9.16 8.52
N ALA A 223 -6.41 9.90 8.51
CA ALA A 223 -5.73 10.48 7.36
C ALA A 223 -4.26 10.04 7.36
N LYS A 224 -3.65 9.88 6.17
CA LYS A 224 -2.26 9.44 5.98
C LYS A 224 -1.54 10.40 5.04
N PHE A 225 -0.34 10.84 5.42
CA PHE A 225 0.53 11.66 4.57
C PHE A 225 2.02 11.43 4.85
N THR A 226 2.88 12.02 4.02
CA THR A 226 4.32 12.14 4.29
C THR A 226 4.61 13.57 4.71
N LEU A 227 5.14 13.76 5.92
CA LEU A 227 5.65 15.02 6.41
C LEU A 227 7.11 15.16 5.96
N MET A 228 7.41 16.18 5.16
CA MET A 228 8.73 16.34 4.54
C MET A 228 9.71 17.07 5.46
N GLN A 229 10.99 16.70 5.42
CA GLN A 229 12.08 17.32 6.21
C GLN A 229 12.16 18.84 6.05
N GLY A 230 11.79 19.39 4.90
CA GLY A 230 11.79 20.82 4.62
C GLY A 230 10.60 21.61 5.18
N VAL A 231 9.69 21.00 5.95
CA VAL A 231 8.40 21.60 6.30
C VAL A 231 8.50 22.91 7.10
N GLU A 232 9.43 23.06 8.06
CA GLU A 232 9.61 24.32 8.78
C GLU A 232 10.21 25.45 7.92
N ASN A 233 10.59 25.18 6.67
CA ASN A 233 11.01 26.19 5.69
C ASN A 233 9.88 26.57 4.70
N GLY A 234 8.68 26.00 4.88
CA GLY A 234 7.49 26.28 4.08
C GLY A 234 6.93 27.70 4.24
N GLN A 235 5.91 28.02 3.43
CA GLN A 235 5.23 29.31 3.45
C GLN A 235 4.46 29.51 4.76
N LYS A 236 4.91 30.46 5.61
CA LYS A 236 4.25 30.74 6.92
C LYS A 236 3.28 31.92 6.89
N ASN A 237 3.47 32.87 5.96
CA ASN A 237 2.81 34.19 5.98
C ASN A 237 1.66 34.34 4.96
N VAL A 238 0.91 33.27 4.67
CA VAL A 238 -0.18 33.30 3.67
C VAL A 238 -1.54 33.27 4.34
N LYS A 239 -2.46 34.15 3.91
CA LYS A 239 -3.82 34.23 4.43
C LYS A 239 -4.63 32.98 4.05
N ARG A 240 -4.68 32.01 4.97
CA ARG A 240 -5.50 30.79 4.93
C ARG A 240 -6.95 31.08 4.54
N SER A 241 -7.51 30.30 3.59
CA SER A 241 -8.95 30.34 3.26
C SER A 241 -9.83 29.67 4.34
N TYR A 242 -11.14 29.88 4.23
CA TYR A 242 -12.12 29.05 4.93
C TYR A 242 -12.08 27.59 4.46
N PHE A 243 -12.62 26.68 5.27
CA PHE A 243 -12.82 25.29 4.85
C PHE A 243 -13.82 25.20 3.69
N LYS A 244 -13.64 24.18 2.84
CA LYS A 244 -14.53 23.83 1.73
C LYS A 244 -15.41 22.66 2.21
N CYS A 245 -16.68 22.96 2.45
CA CYS A 245 -17.65 22.08 3.10
C CYS A 245 -18.99 22.10 2.35
N THR A 246 -19.92 21.22 2.71
CA THR A 246 -21.34 21.38 2.36
C THR A 246 -21.96 22.40 3.29
N GLN A 247 -22.92 23.19 2.81
CA GLN A 247 -23.52 24.30 3.57
C GLN A 247 -24.09 23.85 4.93
N LYS A 248 -24.85 22.74 4.96
CA LYS A 248 -25.38 22.11 6.18
C LYS A 248 -24.29 21.72 7.20
N LEU A 249 -23.05 21.49 6.77
CA LEU A 249 -21.92 21.18 7.66
C LEU A 249 -21.26 22.43 8.24
N ASP A 250 -21.38 23.60 7.62
CA ASP A 250 -20.93 24.85 8.24
C ASP A 250 -21.92 25.36 9.29
N GLU A 251 -23.23 25.23 9.01
CA GLU A 251 -24.32 25.55 9.94
C GLU A 251 -24.21 24.79 11.28
N ILE A 252 -23.88 23.49 11.24
CA ILE A 252 -23.71 22.66 12.44
C ILE A 252 -22.62 23.19 13.39
N TYR A 253 -21.54 23.79 12.86
CA TYR A 253 -20.48 24.38 13.69
C TYR A 253 -20.80 25.81 14.17
N GLY A 254 -21.99 26.35 13.91
CA GLY A 254 -22.44 27.61 14.52
C GLY A 254 -22.68 27.44 16.03
N ARG A 255 -22.12 28.32 16.89
CA ARG A 255 -22.17 28.14 18.35
C ARG A 255 -23.58 27.96 18.93
N GLY A 256 -24.57 28.67 18.38
CA GLY A 256 -25.98 28.49 18.78
C GLY A 256 -26.48 27.07 18.52
N ASN A 257 -26.20 26.52 17.34
CA ASN A 257 -26.58 25.15 16.97
C ASN A 257 -25.82 24.11 17.80
N GLN A 258 -24.55 24.34 18.12
CA GLN A 258 -23.80 23.47 19.05
C GLN A 258 -24.37 23.51 20.47
N HIS A 259 -24.76 24.70 20.96
CA HIS A 259 -25.41 24.85 22.27
C HIS A 259 -26.75 24.13 22.29
N THR A 260 -27.63 24.34 21.30
CA THR A 260 -28.90 23.60 21.16
C THR A 260 -28.67 22.08 21.08
N ALA A 261 -27.65 21.61 20.35
CA ALA A 261 -27.30 20.20 20.29
C ALA A 261 -26.89 19.65 21.68
N LEU A 262 -26.07 20.38 22.44
CA LEU A 262 -25.72 19.98 23.81
C LEU A 262 -26.90 20.03 24.78
N VAL A 263 -27.79 21.04 24.70
CA VAL A 263 -29.01 21.10 25.54
C VAL A 263 -29.89 19.88 25.29
N ASN A 264 -30.08 19.49 24.03
CA ASN A 264 -30.85 18.31 23.65
C ASN A 264 -30.19 16.98 24.05
N LEU A 265 -28.86 16.96 24.22
CA LEU A 265 -28.10 15.77 24.65
C LEU A 265 -28.00 15.65 26.17
N THR A 266 -27.82 16.75 26.89
CA THR A 266 -27.56 16.79 28.35
C THR A 266 -28.80 17.06 29.19
N GLY A 267 -29.89 17.55 28.59
CA GLY A 267 -31.18 17.78 29.23
C GLY A 267 -31.37 19.15 29.89
N SER A 268 -30.38 20.06 29.88
CA SER A 268 -30.58 21.47 30.31
C SER A 268 -29.64 22.46 29.62
N GLY A 269 -30.08 23.72 29.58
CA GLY A 269 -29.25 24.90 29.28
C GLY A 269 -28.03 24.98 30.19
N ASP A 270 -28.24 24.87 31.51
CA ASP A 270 -27.19 25.07 32.51
C ASP A 270 -26.05 24.04 32.38
N GLU A 271 -26.37 22.82 31.97
CA GLU A 271 -25.39 21.75 31.73
C GLU A 271 -24.60 22.01 30.43
N ALA A 272 -25.28 22.46 29.36
CA ALA A 272 -24.63 22.82 28.10
C ALA A 272 -23.74 24.07 28.21
N ASP A 273 -24.15 25.10 28.98
CA ASP A 273 -23.42 26.35 29.18
C ASP A 273 -22.14 26.17 30.02
N LYS A 274 -21.96 25.04 30.74
CA LYS A 274 -20.64 24.65 31.26
C LYS A 274 -19.65 24.46 30.11
N TYR A 275 -20.04 23.74 29.07
CA TYR A 275 -19.13 23.27 28.01
C TYR A 275 -19.00 24.22 26.82
N ILE A 276 -20.05 24.93 26.42
CA ILE A 276 -20.03 25.88 25.31
C ILE A 276 -20.39 27.29 25.79
N ASN A 277 -19.45 28.22 25.61
CA ASN A 277 -19.69 29.63 25.88
C ASN A 277 -20.18 30.34 24.61
N ARG A 278 -21.40 30.88 24.69
CA ARG A 278 -22.09 31.58 23.59
C ARG A 278 -21.44 32.93 23.24
N ASN A 279 -20.63 33.53 24.12
CA ASN A 279 -19.89 34.75 23.83
C ASN A 279 -18.80 34.50 22.77
N THR A 280 -18.83 35.27 21.69
CA THR A 280 -17.97 35.10 20.52
C THR A 280 -16.47 35.32 20.79
N SER A 281 -16.11 36.00 21.89
CA SER A 281 -14.71 36.16 22.31
C SER A 281 -14.09 34.92 22.97
N SER A 282 -14.91 34.00 23.49
CA SER A 282 -14.45 32.82 24.22
C SER A 282 -13.94 31.72 23.29
N ASP A 283 -12.88 31.00 23.66
CA ASP A 283 -12.42 29.79 22.95
C ASP A 283 -13.18 28.51 23.38
N LEU A 284 -14.22 28.59 24.22
CA LEU A 284 -15.01 27.44 24.67
C LEU A 284 -16.11 27.07 23.66
N TYR A 285 -15.73 26.40 22.57
CA TYR A 285 -16.63 25.84 21.56
C TYR A 285 -15.96 24.71 20.77
N LEU A 286 -16.74 23.84 20.11
CA LEU A 286 -16.21 22.83 19.19
C LEU A 286 -15.93 23.44 17.82
N THR A 287 -14.85 23.03 17.18
CA THR A 287 -14.41 23.57 15.88
C THR A 287 -13.95 22.46 14.94
N LYS A 288 -13.77 22.81 13.66
CA LYS A 288 -13.21 21.92 12.64
C LYS A 288 -11.71 21.71 12.93
N GLY A 289 -11.39 20.64 13.65
CA GLY A 289 -10.03 20.21 13.95
C GLY A 289 -9.43 19.46 12.78
N HIS A 290 -8.22 19.82 12.34
CA HIS A 290 -7.55 19.09 11.26
C HIS A 290 -7.01 17.75 11.75
N LEU A 291 -7.09 16.72 10.91
CA LEU A 291 -6.20 15.55 11.03
C LEU A 291 -4.81 15.86 10.46
N ILE A 292 -4.75 16.46 9.27
CA ILE A 292 -3.52 16.96 8.63
C ILE A 292 -3.50 18.49 8.65
N ALA A 293 -2.50 19.10 9.29
CA ALA A 293 -2.49 20.52 9.55
C ALA A 293 -2.23 21.35 8.29
N PHE A 294 -2.78 22.57 8.26
CA PHE A 294 -2.43 23.57 7.24
C PHE A 294 -0.91 23.89 7.21
N LYS A 295 -0.17 23.64 8.30
CA LYS A 295 1.29 23.85 8.35
C LYS A 295 2.12 22.59 8.08
N ASP A 296 1.49 21.45 7.81
CA ASP A 296 2.19 20.18 7.52
C ASP A 296 2.71 20.09 6.06
N PHE A 297 2.50 21.15 5.26
CA PHE A 297 2.97 21.24 3.88
C PHE A 297 3.75 22.53 3.59
N VAL A 298 4.69 22.43 2.63
CA VAL A 298 5.65 23.48 2.27
C VAL A 298 4.99 24.64 1.49
N TYR A 299 4.19 24.33 0.47
CA TYR A 299 3.59 25.34 -0.40
C TYR A 299 2.15 25.64 -0.04
N ASN A 300 1.73 26.90 -0.09
CA ASN A 300 0.33 27.29 0.11
C ASN A 300 -0.64 26.53 -0.83
N SER A 301 -0.19 26.13 -2.02
CA SER A 301 -0.95 25.28 -2.94
C SER A 301 -1.26 23.89 -2.40
N GLN A 302 -0.42 23.34 -1.52
CA GLN A 302 -0.65 22.11 -0.76
C GLN A 302 -1.43 22.40 0.53
N GLN A 303 -1.09 23.48 1.25
CA GLN A 303 -1.76 23.88 2.49
C GLN A 303 -3.27 24.16 2.27
N GLU A 304 -3.64 24.82 1.16
CA GLU A 304 -5.03 25.07 0.75
C GLU A 304 -5.83 23.80 0.37
N VAL A 305 -5.17 22.64 0.26
CA VAL A 305 -5.79 21.32 0.05
C VAL A 305 -6.16 20.65 1.38
N THR A 306 -5.51 20.98 2.50
CA THR A 306 -5.93 20.46 3.83
C THR A 306 -7.26 21.06 4.30
N LEU A 307 -7.71 22.16 3.67
CA LEU A 307 -8.93 22.90 3.98
C LEU A 307 -10.21 22.25 3.42
N LEU A 308 -10.28 20.92 3.39
CA LEU A 308 -11.51 20.18 3.07
C LEU A 308 -12.18 19.70 4.36
N CYS A 309 -13.52 19.77 4.43
CA CYS A 309 -14.23 19.28 5.62
C CYS A 309 -13.97 17.79 5.93
N LEU A 310 -13.64 16.98 4.92
CA LEU A 310 -13.26 15.56 5.10
C LEU A 310 -11.88 15.36 5.74
N ASN A 311 -11.05 16.40 5.85
CA ASN A 311 -9.85 16.43 6.68
C ASN A 311 -10.12 17.06 8.07
N SER A 312 -11.39 17.14 8.49
CA SER A 312 -11.75 17.70 9.78
C SER A 312 -12.77 16.88 10.58
N VAL A 313 -12.57 16.88 11.90
CA VAL A 313 -13.40 16.21 12.91
C VAL A 313 -13.63 17.22 14.06
N PRO A 314 -14.73 17.14 14.85
CA PRO A 314 -14.95 18.08 15.95
C PRO A 314 -13.83 18.00 16.99
N ILE A 315 -13.30 19.15 17.41
CA ILE A 315 -12.31 19.27 18.49
C ILE A 315 -12.65 20.49 19.34
N TRP A 316 -12.37 20.47 20.64
CA TRP A 316 -12.47 21.69 21.44
C TRP A 316 -11.45 22.72 20.95
N GLN A 317 -11.89 23.95 20.75
CA GLN A 317 -11.05 25.04 20.25
C GLN A 317 -9.84 25.30 21.15
N VAL A 318 -9.98 25.18 22.48
CA VAL A 318 -8.87 25.24 23.44
C VAL A 318 -7.85 24.11 23.21
N VAL A 319 -8.29 22.85 23.11
CA VAL A 319 -7.42 21.69 22.82
C VAL A 319 -6.68 21.86 21.49
N ARG A 320 -7.39 22.34 20.46
CA ARG A 320 -6.82 22.64 19.13
C ARG A 320 -5.78 23.75 19.16
N ARG A 321 -5.96 24.79 19.98
CA ARG A 321 -5.04 25.93 20.08
C ARG A 321 -3.86 25.65 21.01
N GLY A 322 -4.06 24.80 22.01
CA GLY A 322 -3.06 24.27 22.92
C GLY A 322 -2.41 22.99 22.38
N ASN A 323 -2.55 21.88 23.10
CA ASN A 323 -1.61 20.78 22.99
C ASN A 323 -1.69 19.98 21.70
N TRP A 324 -2.83 19.92 21.01
CA TRP A 324 -2.88 19.35 19.65
C TRP A 324 -1.99 20.13 18.67
N ARG A 325 -2.02 21.47 18.72
CA ARG A 325 -1.12 22.33 17.94
C ARG A 325 0.34 22.16 18.38
N ASN A 326 0.59 21.93 19.66
CA ASN A 326 1.95 21.76 20.17
C ASN A 326 2.56 20.44 19.70
N VAL A 327 1.83 19.32 19.80
CA VAL A 327 2.18 18.03 19.16
C VAL A 327 2.49 18.24 17.67
N GLU A 328 1.58 18.86 16.92
CA GLU A 328 1.81 19.19 15.50
C GLU A 328 3.09 20.02 15.27
N SER A 329 3.42 20.94 16.17
CA SER A 329 4.61 21.78 16.11
C SER A 329 5.89 20.99 16.39
N SER A 330 5.86 20.07 17.35
CA SER A 330 7.00 19.24 17.72
C SER A 330 7.33 18.22 16.63
N ILE A 331 6.33 17.61 15.98
CA ILE A 331 6.55 16.68 14.85
C ILE A 331 7.24 17.40 13.68
N ARG A 332 6.81 18.61 13.31
CA ARG A 332 7.46 19.43 12.26
C ARG A 332 8.88 19.82 12.62
N GLN A 333 9.10 20.29 13.85
CA GLN A 333 10.46 20.61 14.34
C GLN A 333 11.37 19.38 14.35
N TYR A 334 10.88 18.20 14.76
CA TYR A 334 11.65 16.97 14.74
C TYR A 334 12.05 16.57 13.32
N ALA A 335 11.11 16.58 12.37
CA ALA A 335 11.37 16.30 10.95
C ALA A 335 12.45 17.21 10.37
N SER A 336 12.34 18.53 10.62
CA SER A 336 13.28 19.52 10.08
C SER A 336 14.63 19.61 10.82
N ARG A 337 14.71 19.26 12.12
CA ARG A 337 15.99 19.20 12.85
C ARG A 337 16.85 18.00 12.46
N HIS A 338 16.22 16.86 12.16
CA HIS A 338 16.93 15.60 11.93
C HIS A 338 17.06 15.19 10.44
N GLY A 339 16.57 16.02 9.51
CA GLY A 339 16.58 15.71 8.08
C GLY A 339 15.74 14.47 7.74
N LYS A 340 14.50 14.40 8.26
CA LYS A 340 13.65 13.21 8.16
C LYS A 340 12.34 13.47 7.43
N ASP A 341 12.09 12.67 6.39
CA ASP A 341 10.77 12.50 5.81
C ASP A 341 10.00 11.42 6.61
N LEU A 342 8.94 11.83 7.31
CA LEU A 342 8.19 10.98 8.23
C LEU A 342 6.86 10.57 7.61
N THR A 343 6.46 9.31 7.76
CA THR A 343 5.09 8.92 7.48
C THR A 343 4.24 9.21 8.71
N VAL A 344 3.20 10.02 8.53
CA VAL A 344 2.31 10.42 9.61
C VAL A 344 0.90 9.91 9.30
N TYR A 345 0.33 9.20 10.26
CA TYR A 345 -1.09 8.87 10.31
C TYR A 345 -1.72 9.69 11.42
N ALA A 346 -2.86 10.33 11.15
CA ALA A 346 -3.59 11.13 12.12
C ALA A 346 -5.07 10.75 12.11
N GLY A 347 -5.69 10.56 13.26
CA GLY A 347 -7.07 10.10 13.35
C GLY A 347 -7.68 10.35 14.71
N THR A 348 -8.79 9.65 14.97
CA THR A 348 -9.56 9.78 16.22
C THR A 348 -9.95 8.43 16.80
N TYR A 349 -10.33 8.41 18.08
CA TYR A 349 -10.83 7.23 18.79
C TYR A 349 -11.90 7.60 19.82
N GLY A 350 -12.79 6.64 20.10
CA GLY A 350 -13.91 6.78 21.01
C GLY A 350 -14.92 7.85 20.57
N ILE A 351 -15.91 8.09 21.42
CA ILE A 351 -16.82 9.23 21.34
C ILE A 351 -16.76 9.91 22.71
N LEU A 352 -16.58 11.23 22.73
CA LEU A 352 -16.64 12.01 23.96
C LEU A 352 -18.03 11.84 24.57
N HIS A 353 -18.09 11.50 25.84
CA HIS A 353 -19.33 11.53 26.61
C HIS A 353 -19.33 12.73 27.56
N LEU A 354 -20.52 13.24 27.88
CA LEU A 354 -20.74 14.32 28.84
C LEU A 354 -21.83 13.92 29.85
N PRO A 355 -21.89 14.52 31.04
CA PRO A 355 -22.97 14.28 31.99
C PRO A 355 -24.31 14.84 31.45
N HIS A 356 -25.37 14.07 31.68
CA HIS A 356 -26.76 14.49 31.58
C HIS A 356 -27.26 14.93 32.97
N VAL A 357 -28.27 15.80 33.05
CA VAL A 357 -28.82 16.37 34.31
C VAL A 357 -29.40 15.35 35.30
N ASN A 358 -29.47 14.06 34.95
CA ASN A 358 -29.91 12.96 35.80
C ASN A 358 -28.74 12.07 36.28
N GLY A 359 -27.48 12.47 36.00
CA GLY A 359 -26.27 11.75 36.37
C GLY A 359 -25.83 10.67 35.39
N THR A 360 -26.53 10.41 34.27
CA THR A 360 -26.04 9.48 33.24
C THR A 360 -25.02 10.13 32.31
N SER A 361 -24.23 9.32 31.60
CA SER A 361 -23.21 9.79 30.66
C SER A 361 -23.67 9.57 29.22
N VAL A 362 -23.66 10.63 28.40
CA VAL A 362 -24.27 10.66 27.04
C VAL A 362 -23.25 10.94 25.93
N PRO A 363 -23.25 10.18 24.82
CA PRO A 363 -22.30 10.36 23.72
C PRO A 363 -22.60 11.62 22.89
N VAL A 364 -21.59 12.44 22.64
CA VAL A 364 -21.77 13.74 21.98
C VAL A 364 -21.69 13.63 20.45
N TYR A 365 -22.76 14.09 19.78
CA TYR A 365 -22.84 14.23 18.33
C TYR A 365 -23.29 15.66 17.99
N LEU A 366 -22.69 16.28 16.97
CA LEU A 366 -23.02 17.67 16.61
C LEU A 366 -24.27 17.85 15.73
N GLY A 367 -24.91 16.78 15.26
CA GLY A 367 -26.20 16.89 14.60
C GLY A 367 -26.73 15.59 14.03
N THR A 368 -27.78 15.69 13.19
CA THR A 368 -28.46 14.54 12.58
C THR A 368 -28.49 14.60 11.05
N ASP A 369 -28.70 13.45 10.41
CA ASP A 369 -29.01 13.36 8.99
C ASP A 369 -30.49 13.62 8.68
N THR A 370 -30.94 13.34 7.45
CA THR A 370 -32.34 13.49 7.02
C THR A 370 -33.28 12.45 7.62
N ASN A 371 -32.72 11.40 8.23
CA ASN A 371 -33.43 10.22 8.72
C ASN A 371 -33.38 10.17 10.27
N GLY A 372 -33.04 11.29 10.92
CA GLY A 372 -32.90 11.40 12.37
C GLY A 372 -31.65 10.75 12.97
N ARG A 373 -30.76 10.17 12.16
CA ARG A 373 -29.58 9.45 12.68
C ARG A 373 -28.47 10.42 13.06
N ASN A 374 -27.81 10.16 14.18
CA ASN A 374 -26.70 10.97 14.67
C ASN A 374 -25.50 10.95 13.70
N VAL A 375 -24.90 12.11 13.48
CA VAL A 375 -23.70 12.33 12.65
C VAL A 375 -22.74 13.28 13.35
N LEU A 376 -21.49 13.33 12.87
CA LEU A 376 -20.41 14.13 13.43
C LEU A 376 -20.21 13.84 14.93
N PRO A 377 -19.87 12.59 15.29
CA PRO A 377 -19.44 12.27 16.65
C PRO A 377 -18.28 13.18 17.05
N VAL A 378 -18.34 13.71 18.26
CA VAL A 378 -17.19 14.35 18.89
C VAL A 378 -16.30 13.22 19.41
N PRO A 379 -15.05 13.10 18.96
CA PRO A 379 -14.18 12.00 19.38
C PRO A 379 -13.73 12.20 20.83
N GLN A 380 -13.44 11.09 21.53
CA GLN A 380 -12.86 11.11 22.87
C GLN A 380 -11.37 11.47 22.82
N LEU A 381 -10.66 10.89 21.85
CA LEU A 381 -9.22 11.09 21.63
C LEU A 381 -8.94 11.50 20.19
N PHE A 382 -7.97 12.40 20.00
CA PHE A 382 -7.22 12.56 18.75
C PHE A 382 -5.88 11.84 18.86
N TRP A 383 -5.35 11.33 17.76
CA TRP A 383 -4.04 10.67 17.74
C TRP A 383 -3.21 10.99 16.50
N LYS A 384 -1.88 11.03 16.64
CA LYS A 384 -0.92 11.03 15.52
C LYS A 384 0.16 9.97 15.74
N ILE A 385 0.23 9.00 14.83
CA ILE A 385 1.35 8.05 14.73
C ILE A 385 2.39 8.66 13.79
N VAL A 386 3.63 8.75 14.25
CA VAL A 386 4.79 9.24 13.51
C VAL A 386 5.75 8.08 13.30
N TYR A 387 6.16 7.83 12.05
CA TYR A 387 7.02 6.71 11.69
C TYR A 387 8.13 7.12 10.71
N ASP A 388 9.38 6.93 11.13
CA ASP A 388 10.57 7.02 10.27
C ASP A 388 10.75 5.67 9.55
N ARG A 389 10.58 5.66 8.22
CA ARG A 389 10.68 4.42 7.43
C ARG A 389 12.10 3.86 7.34
N LEU A 390 13.12 4.70 7.48
CA LEU A 390 14.52 4.31 7.34
C LEU A 390 15.02 3.68 8.65
N MET A 391 14.73 4.34 9.77
CA MET A 391 15.08 3.82 11.10
C MET A 391 14.12 2.72 11.59
N ARG A 392 12.91 2.62 11.01
CA ARG A 392 11.80 1.77 11.48
C ARG A 392 11.32 2.10 12.90
N HIS A 393 11.67 3.29 13.39
CA HIS A 393 11.22 3.82 14.67
C HIS A 393 9.91 4.58 14.51
N GLY A 394 9.05 4.51 15.53
CA GLY A 394 7.83 5.32 15.57
C GLY A 394 7.24 5.44 16.97
N ILE A 395 6.36 6.41 17.12
CA ILE A 395 5.65 6.75 18.36
C ILE A 395 4.24 7.22 18.01
N ALA A 396 3.27 6.98 18.88
CA ALA A 396 1.95 7.59 18.80
C ALA A 396 1.81 8.66 19.88
N PHE A 397 1.36 9.86 19.51
CA PHE A 397 0.91 10.90 20.44
C PHE A 397 -0.62 10.89 20.48
N LEU A 398 -1.20 10.77 21.67
CA LEU A 398 -2.65 10.76 21.89
C LEU A 398 -3.02 11.99 22.72
N VAL A 399 -4.09 12.68 22.32
CA VAL A 399 -4.56 13.93 22.94
C VAL A 399 -6.03 13.77 23.32
N ILE A 400 -6.34 13.93 24.61
CA ILE A 400 -7.70 13.86 25.11
C ILE A 400 -8.49 15.08 24.63
N ASN A 401 -9.65 14.85 24.03
CA ASN A 401 -10.55 15.90 23.54
C ASN A 401 -11.60 16.26 24.61
N ASN A 402 -11.12 16.51 25.82
CA ASN A 402 -11.86 17.15 26.90
C ASN A 402 -10.94 18.21 27.53
N TYR A 403 -11.54 19.24 28.12
CA TYR A 403 -10.83 20.36 28.75
C TYR A 403 -11.36 20.67 30.17
N ARG A 404 -12.34 19.88 30.65
CA ARG A 404 -13.04 20.00 31.95
C ARG A 404 -13.11 18.66 32.70
N GLU A 405 -12.12 17.80 32.54
CA GLU A 405 -11.92 16.70 33.49
C GLU A 405 -11.27 17.25 34.77
N ASP A 406 -11.96 17.11 35.90
CA ASP A 406 -11.52 17.63 37.21
C ASP A 406 -10.39 16.79 37.84
N THR A 407 -10.13 15.59 37.30
CA THR A 407 -9.08 14.65 37.75
C THR A 407 -8.35 14.03 36.55
N TYR A 408 -7.14 13.51 36.78
CA TYR A 408 -6.34 12.82 35.76
C TYR A 408 -7.06 11.52 35.32
N PRO A 409 -7.45 11.37 34.04
CA PRO A 409 -8.28 10.26 33.61
C PRO A 409 -7.43 9.05 33.16
N LYS A 410 -6.84 8.29 34.10
CA LYS A 410 -6.11 7.04 33.77
C LYS A 410 -6.98 6.03 33.00
N GLU A 411 -8.28 6.02 33.27
CA GLU A 411 -9.27 5.22 32.55
C GLU A 411 -9.49 5.64 31.07
N HIS A 412 -9.00 6.82 30.67
CA HIS A 412 -8.97 7.30 29.27
C HIS A 412 -7.61 7.06 28.59
N GLU A 413 -6.62 6.52 29.30
CA GLU A 413 -5.35 6.07 28.73
C GLU A 413 -5.51 4.68 28.12
N VAL A 414 -5.53 4.59 26.79
CA VAL A 414 -5.72 3.31 26.08
C VAL A 414 -4.43 2.46 25.98
N CYS A 415 -3.30 2.97 26.47
CA CYS A 415 -1.98 2.32 26.45
C CYS A 415 -1.11 2.76 27.63
N THR A 416 0.07 2.18 27.77
CA THR A 416 1.11 2.65 28.70
C THR A 416 1.70 3.97 28.20
N ASP A 417 1.70 5.02 29.01
CA ASP A 417 2.37 6.28 28.64
C ASP A 417 3.90 6.13 28.61
N VAL A 418 4.48 6.26 27.41
CA VAL A 418 5.93 6.24 27.16
C VAL A 418 6.52 7.61 26.84
N CYS A 419 5.81 8.72 27.10
CA CYS A 419 6.31 10.08 26.81
C CYS A 419 7.60 10.44 27.57
N ASN A 420 7.93 9.76 28.67
CA ASN A 420 9.21 9.92 29.37
C ASN A 420 10.43 9.51 28.51
N ARG A 421 10.23 8.75 27.43
CA ARG A 421 11.28 8.43 26.44
C ARG A 421 11.43 9.52 25.38
N THR A 422 10.59 10.56 25.39
CA THR A 422 10.51 11.61 24.38
C THR A 422 10.32 13.02 24.96
N GLU A 423 10.78 13.27 26.18
CA GLU A 423 10.64 14.56 26.89
C GLU A 423 11.05 15.78 26.04
N SER A 424 12.09 15.64 25.21
CA SER A 424 12.57 16.68 24.27
C SER A 424 11.54 17.17 23.24
N TRP A 425 10.44 16.44 23.03
CA TRP A 425 9.31 16.85 22.19
C TRP A 425 8.35 17.81 22.90
N PHE A 426 8.41 17.88 24.23
CA PHE A 426 7.55 18.70 25.09
C PHE A 426 8.26 19.99 25.56
N ASN A 427 9.50 20.23 25.12
CA ASN A 427 10.26 21.43 25.44
C ASN A 427 9.48 22.73 25.15
N GLY A 428 9.14 23.46 26.20
CA GLY A 428 8.44 24.75 26.14
C GLY A 428 6.91 24.70 26.24
N TRP A 429 6.29 23.56 26.56
CA TRP A 429 4.85 23.44 26.80
C TRP A 429 4.52 22.26 27.72
N ASP A 430 3.49 22.40 28.57
CA ASP A 430 3.06 21.30 29.43
C ASP A 430 2.10 20.35 28.70
N ARG A 431 2.52 19.09 28.60
CA ARG A 431 1.73 17.99 28.02
C ARG A 431 0.58 17.56 28.93
N GLN A 432 0.69 17.78 30.23
CA GLN A 432 -0.27 17.33 31.24
C GLN A 432 -1.40 18.34 31.51
N GLN A 433 -1.32 19.54 30.92
CA GLN A 433 -2.32 20.59 31.08
C GLN A 433 -3.68 20.20 30.43
N ILE A 434 -4.57 19.58 31.22
CA ILE A 434 -5.91 19.12 30.80
C ILE A 434 -6.71 20.25 30.10
N SER A 435 -6.63 21.49 30.60
CA SER A 435 -7.33 22.65 30.00
C SER A 435 -6.88 23.02 28.58
N LEU A 436 -5.76 22.46 28.10
CA LEU A 436 -5.24 22.55 26.74
C LEU A 436 -5.25 21.19 26.00
N GLY A 437 -5.85 20.16 26.59
CA GLY A 437 -5.85 18.76 26.16
C GLY A 437 -4.68 17.99 26.75
N TYR A 438 -4.99 16.98 27.57
CA TYR A 438 -3.97 16.07 28.12
C TYR A 438 -3.30 15.24 27.02
N VAL A 439 -1.98 15.05 27.08
CA VAL A 439 -1.20 14.30 26.07
C VAL A 439 -0.34 13.20 26.70
N TYR A 440 -0.54 11.98 26.21
CA TYR A 440 0.28 10.81 26.49
C TYR A 440 0.79 10.16 25.19
N CYS A 441 1.74 9.24 25.32
CA CYS A 441 2.40 8.59 24.20
C CYS A 441 2.26 7.07 24.28
N CYS A 442 1.94 6.40 23.18
CA CYS A 442 1.98 4.93 23.12
C CYS A 442 3.19 4.45 22.29
N THR A 443 3.62 3.20 22.53
CA THR A 443 4.32 2.45 21.48
C THR A 443 3.38 2.22 20.29
N VAL A 444 3.91 2.19 19.07
CA VAL A 444 3.09 1.92 17.86
C VAL A 444 2.48 0.51 17.91
N THR A 445 3.08 -0.41 18.67
CA THR A 445 2.55 -1.76 18.95
C THR A 445 1.31 -1.73 19.84
N GLU A 446 1.30 -0.96 20.93
CA GLU A 446 0.07 -0.78 21.74
C GLU A 446 -1.01 -0.06 20.92
N THR A 447 -0.61 0.92 20.11
CA THR A 447 -1.49 1.61 19.13
C THR A 447 -1.99 0.70 18.00
N ALA A 448 -1.50 -0.55 17.90
CA ALA A 448 -2.03 -1.59 17.02
C ALA A 448 -3.08 -2.47 17.68
N ASN A 449 -2.97 -2.66 19.00
CA ASN A 449 -3.71 -3.66 19.77
C ASN A 449 -4.94 -3.08 20.47
N ILE A 450 -4.94 -1.77 20.75
CA ILE A 450 -6.16 -1.01 21.01
C ILE A 450 -7.09 -1.19 19.80
N SER A 451 -8.39 -1.33 20.04
CA SER A 451 -9.42 -1.61 19.02
C SER A 451 -9.72 -0.44 18.06
N PHE A 452 -8.69 0.22 17.53
CA PHE A 452 -8.77 0.98 16.29
C PHE A 452 -9.10 0.00 15.14
N HIS A 453 -10.39 -0.21 14.86
CA HIS A 453 -10.88 -1.03 13.74
C HIS A 453 -10.34 -0.61 12.35
N THR A 454 -9.59 0.50 12.27
CA THR A 454 -8.71 0.82 11.14
C THR A 454 -7.30 1.22 11.56
N LEU A 455 -6.39 0.24 11.50
CA LEU A 455 -5.12 0.39 10.79
C LEU A 455 -4.86 -0.93 10.03
N SER A 456 -4.81 -0.86 8.70
CA SER A 456 -4.75 -2.06 7.83
C SER A 456 -3.50 -2.92 8.08
N ASN A 457 -3.61 -4.26 7.93
CA ASN A 457 -2.54 -5.24 8.10
C ASN A 457 -1.23 -4.95 7.32
N SER A 458 -1.28 -4.16 6.24
CA SER A 458 -0.09 -3.70 5.51
C SER A 458 0.77 -2.71 6.31
N LEU A 459 0.17 -1.97 7.24
CA LEU A 459 0.85 -0.99 8.10
C LEU A 459 1.72 -1.72 9.13
N PHE A 460 1.13 -2.63 9.91
CA PHE A 460 1.85 -3.31 11.00
C PHE A 460 2.83 -4.39 10.54
N THR A 461 2.62 -5.01 9.37
CA THR A 461 3.63 -5.89 8.75
C THR A 461 4.98 -5.17 8.60
N THR A 462 4.97 -3.87 8.28
CA THR A 462 6.18 -3.07 8.05
C THR A 462 6.87 -2.64 9.36
N ILE A 463 6.11 -2.46 10.44
CA ILE A 463 6.62 -1.91 11.72
C ILE A 463 7.04 -3.03 12.69
N LEU A 464 6.23 -4.08 12.85
CA LEU A 464 6.45 -5.10 13.87
C LEU A 464 7.54 -6.12 13.52
N LEU A 465 7.79 -6.38 12.23
CA LEU A 465 8.78 -7.38 11.78
C LEU A 465 10.26 -6.99 12.00
N ASN A 466 10.54 -5.79 12.53
CA ASN A 466 11.88 -5.21 12.53
C ASN A 466 12.43 -4.85 13.92
N ASN A 467 11.60 -4.70 14.94
CA ASN A 467 12.04 -4.36 16.31
C ASN A 467 12.33 -5.58 17.19
N SER A 468 12.22 -6.80 16.66
CA SER A 468 12.43 -8.06 17.38
C SER A 468 13.91 -8.49 17.47
N HIS A 469 14.84 -7.53 17.49
CA HIS A 469 16.29 -7.81 17.49
C HIS A 469 17.11 -7.10 18.60
N GLU A 470 16.47 -6.28 19.46
CA GLU A 470 17.15 -5.62 20.60
C GLU A 470 16.47 -5.89 21.95
N ILE A 471 16.32 -7.17 22.34
CA ILE A 471 16.20 -7.54 23.76
C ILE A 471 17.04 -8.80 24.05
N THR A 472 18.31 -8.58 24.38
CA THR A 472 19.16 -9.57 25.05
C THR A 472 20.10 -8.83 26.01
N GLN A 473 19.84 -8.95 27.32
CA GLN A 473 20.77 -8.80 28.47
C GLN A 473 19.94 -8.63 29.77
N PRO A 474 19.59 -9.70 30.50
CA PRO A 474 19.03 -9.56 31.85
C PRO A 474 20.16 -9.24 32.83
N LYS A 475 20.18 -8.02 33.39
CA LYS A 475 21.05 -7.71 34.53
C LYS A 475 20.49 -8.35 35.80
N THR A 476 21.32 -9.14 36.48
CA THR A 476 21.01 -9.72 37.79
C THR A 476 20.97 -8.65 38.87
N ASN A 477 19.95 -8.67 39.73
CA ASN A 477 20.10 -8.33 41.15
C ASN A 477 18.94 -8.95 41.97
N THR A 478 19.21 -9.24 43.24
CA THR A 478 18.37 -10.08 44.10
C THR A 478 17.76 -9.31 45.28
N SER A 479 16.51 -9.60 45.65
CA SER A 479 16.11 -9.88 47.04
C SER A 479 14.59 -10.12 47.21
N ARG A 480 14.28 -11.04 48.13
CA ARG A 480 13.07 -11.17 49.00
C ARG A 480 11.68 -10.89 48.38
N THR A 481 10.88 -11.90 48.02
CA THR A 481 10.06 -12.83 48.86
C THR A 481 8.80 -12.23 49.50
N ASP A 482 7.63 -12.67 49.05
CA ASP A 482 6.78 -13.57 49.85
C ASP A 482 5.90 -14.49 48.96
N ASN A 483 5.08 -15.38 49.54
CA ASN A 483 4.56 -16.59 48.91
C ASN A 483 3.03 -16.70 48.82
N SER A 484 2.52 -17.17 47.66
CA SER A 484 1.40 -18.13 47.62
C SER A 484 1.34 -18.95 46.30
N ARG A 485 1.71 -20.23 46.45
CA ARG A 485 1.36 -21.48 45.69
C ARG A 485 0.22 -21.41 44.64
N PHE A 486 0.10 -22.22 43.59
CA PHE A 486 0.91 -23.19 42.78
C PHE A 486 -0.11 -23.90 41.82
N PRO A 487 0.26 -24.80 40.86
CA PRO A 487 1.49 -24.91 40.07
C PRO A 487 1.22 -25.09 38.54
N LEU A 488 2.24 -24.83 37.71
CA LEU A 488 2.41 -25.49 36.41
C LEU A 488 3.88 -25.89 36.25
N ARG A 489 4.15 -27.12 35.77
CA ARG A 489 5.51 -27.64 35.64
C ARG A 489 6.16 -27.16 34.34
N VAL A 490 7.29 -26.48 34.45
CA VAL A 490 8.28 -26.32 33.38
C VAL A 490 9.32 -27.43 33.52
N VAL A 491 9.84 -27.92 32.39
CA VAL A 491 10.99 -28.83 32.33
C VAL A 491 12.05 -28.19 31.45
N ASP A 492 13.06 -27.60 32.06
CA ASP A 492 14.25 -27.14 31.35
C ASP A 492 15.17 -28.32 31.03
N ILE A 493 15.67 -28.39 29.81
CA ILE A 493 16.76 -29.28 29.40
C ILE A 493 17.92 -28.40 28.95
N ALA A 494 18.96 -28.32 29.79
CA ALA A 494 20.19 -27.62 29.44
C ALA A 494 21.05 -28.48 28.52
N THR A 495 21.46 -27.94 27.36
CA THR A 495 22.52 -28.52 26.52
C THR A 495 23.76 -27.63 26.55
N GLY A 496 24.78 -28.06 27.26
CA GLY A 496 26.08 -27.38 27.31
C GLY A 496 26.85 -27.52 25.98
N TYR A 497 27.58 -26.47 25.61
CA TYR A 497 28.48 -26.48 24.45
C TYR A 497 29.91 -26.82 24.89
N GLY A 498 30.51 -27.82 24.25
CA GLY A 498 31.95 -28.10 24.28
C GLY A 498 32.54 -27.95 22.88
N LEU A 499 33.79 -27.48 22.79
CA LEU A 499 34.53 -27.30 21.54
C LEU A 499 35.79 -28.19 21.54
N ASP A 500 36.17 -28.66 20.37
CA ASP A 500 37.42 -29.39 20.06
C ASP A 500 38.02 -28.76 18.80
N ASP A 501 39.35 -28.62 18.75
CA ASP A 501 40.08 -27.69 17.87
C ASP A 501 40.14 -28.08 16.37
N ARG A 502 39.29 -28.98 15.89
CA ARG A 502 39.20 -29.36 14.46
C ARG A 502 37.76 -29.29 13.93
N GLY A 503 37.20 -28.08 13.96
CA GLY A 503 35.79 -27.79 13.75
C GLY A 503 35.14 -28.31 12.45
N PHE A 504 34.53 -29.49 12.53
CA PHE A 504 33.42 -29.94 11.68
C PHE A 504 32.42 -30.75 12.53
N GLY A 505 31.23 -30.20 12.77
CA GLY A 505 30.18 -30.87 13.56
C GLY A 505 29.22 -31.69 12.69
N VAL A 506 29.30 -33.03 12.78
CA VAL A 506 28.33 -33.96 12.18
C VAL A 506 27.47 -34.59 13.27
N LEU A 507 26.15 -34.49 13.17
CA LEU A 507 25.23 -35.07 14.15
C LEU A 507 25.01 -36.56 13.87
N VAL A 508 25.67 -37.43 14.65
CA VAL A 508 25.50 -38.90 14.59
C VAL A 508 24.53 -39.35 15.67
N ALA A 509 23.38 -39.92 15.27
CA ALA A 509 22.39 -40.45 16.20
C ALA A 509 22.69 -41.91 16.58
N VAL A 510 23.28 -42.12 17.76
CA VAL A 510 23.43 -43.45 18.36
C VAL A 510 22.14 -43.86 19.07
N ARG A 511 21.64 -45.07 18.80
CA ARG A 511 20.46 -45.64 19.46
C ARG A 511 20.82 -46.21 20.84
N SER A 512 20.02 -45.90 21.84
CA SER A 512 19.76 -46.80 22.97
C SER A 512 18.28 -47.20 22.97
N ARG A 513 17.98 -48.46 23.31
CA ARG A 513 16.61 -48.95 23.54
C ARG A 513 16.43 -49.15 25.04
N ILE A 514 15.32 -48.68 25.60
CA ILE A 514 14.80 -49.16 26.88
C ILE A 514 13.30 -49.40 26.68
N PHE A 515 12.84 -50.62 26.98
CA PHE A 515 11.42 -50.96 27.06
C PHE A 515 10.86 -50.54 28.43
N PRO A 516 9.53 -50.38 28.55
CA PRO A 516 8.84 -51.36 29.38
C PRO A 516 7.66 -52.03 28.67
N SER A 517 7.31 -53.21 29.20
CA SER A 517 6.21 -54.08 28.79
C SER A 517 5.00 -53.98 29.73
N HIS A 518 3.82 -54.41 29.26
CA HIS A 518 2.79 -55.25 29.93
C HIS A 518 2.55 -55.12 31.47
N SER A 519 1.31 -55.18 32.02
CA SER A 519 -0.03 -55.50 31.47
C SER A 519 -1.14 -55.53 32.54
N VAL A 520 -2.42 -55.26 32.15
CA VAL A 520 -3.68 -55.98 32.55
C VAL A 520 -4.09 -55.93 34.06
N GLN A 521 -5.36 -56.00 34.52
CA GLN A 521 -6.70 -56.44 34.04
C GLN A 521 -7.77 -55.33 34.38
N ALA A 522 -9.09 -55.37 34.09
CA ALA A 522 -10.03 -56.37 33.54
C ALA A 522 -10.95 -55.71 32.46
N GLY A 523 -12.22 -56.02 32.13
CA GLY A 523 -13.31 -56.88 32.68
C GLY A 523 -14.50 -56.04 33.19
N SER A 524 -15.79 -56.32 32.95
CA SER A 524 -16.52 -57.40 32.23
C SER A 524 -17.80 -56.83 31.57
N GLY A 525 -18.47 -57.43 30.57
CA GLY A 525 -18.32 -58.71 29.86
C GLY A 525 -19.54 -58.98 28.93
N ALA A 526 -19.68 -60.23 28.42
CA ALA A 526 -20.76 -60.80 27.57
C ALA A 526 -20.54 -60.84 26.02
N HIS A 527 -21.15 -61.87 25.40
CA HIS A 527 -21.00 -62.43 24.04
C HIS A 527 -22.36 -63.12 23.65
N PRO A 528 -22.62 -63.78 22.47
CA PRO A 528 -21.69 -64.60 21.65
C PRO A 528 -21.94 -64.70 20.10
N THR A 529 -21.19 -65.61 19.41
CA THR A 529 -21.49 -66.34 18.13
C THR A 529 -21.68 -65.57 16.79
N SER A 530 -21.29 -66.06 15.60
CA SER A 530 -20.40 -67.19 15.20
C SER A 530 -20.12 -67.29 13.67
N TYR A 531 -18.92 -67.78 13.27
CA TYR A 531 -18.54 -68.44 11.97
C TYR A 531 -18.64 -67.63 10.64
N HIS A 532 -17.97 -67.96 9.51
CA HIS A 532 -17.10 -69.08 9.09
C HIS A 532 -16.13 -68.69 7.92
N VAL A 533 -14.97 -69.37 7.76
CA VAL A 533 -14.10 -69.54 6.54
C VAL A 533 -13.50 -68.26 5.88
N SER A 534 -12.21 -68.06 5.56
CA SER A 534 -10.94 -68.83 5.37
C SER A 534 -10.51 -69.17 3.92
N ILE A 535 -9.19 -69.26 3.73
CA ILE A 535 -8.41 -69.56 2.48
C ILE A 535 -8.16 -68.33 1.58
N GLY A 536 -6.92 -68.02 1.17
CA GLY A 536 -5.66 -68.69 1.48
C GLY A 536 -4.41 -67.85 1.16
N SER A 537 -3.26 -68.30 1.66
CA SER A 537 -1.97 -67.60 1.61
C SER A 537 -0.92 -68.33 0.77
N SER A 538 -0.07 -67.60 0.06
CA SER A 538 1.26 -68.10 -0.32
C SER A 538 2.30 -66.97 -0.37
N PHE A 539 3.38 -67.16 0.38
CA PHE A 539 4.61 -66.36 0.34
C PHE A 539 5.67 -67.22 -0.34
N THR A 540 6.22 -66.77 -1.46
CA THR A 540 7.52 -67.20 -1.99
C THR A 540 8.07 -66.06 -2.84
N GLY A 541 9.29 -65.61 -2.57
CA GLY A 541 10.08 -64.88 -3.55
C GLY A 541 11.14 -65.80 -4.13
N ASP A 542 11.77 -65.41 -5.24
CA ASP A 542 13.19 -65.66 -5.45
C ASP A 542 13.80 -64.80 -6.56
N PHE A 543 15.12 -64.69 -6.55
CA PHE A 543 15.91 -64.09 -7.63
C PHE A 543 16.26 -65.15 -8.68
N LEU A 544 16.05 -64.88 -9.98
CA LEU A 544 17.08 -65.14 -11.00
C LEU A 544 16.85 -64.37 -12.31
N LEU A 545 17.84 -64.46 -13.20
CA LEU A 545 17.98 -63.67 -14.43
C LEU A 545 18.33 -64.59 -15.62
N VAL A 546 17.48 -64.60 -16.65
CA VAL A 546 17.66 -65.27 -17.95
C VAL A 546 16.92 -64.39 -18.99
N ILE A 547 17.50 -63.77 -20.02
CA ILE A 547 18.52 -64.10 -21.03
C ILE A 547 18.02 -65.02 -22.18
N LYS A 548 17.64 -64.39 -23.29
CA LYS A 548 18.00 -64.77 -24.69
C LYS A 548 17.69 -63.55 -25.60
N HIS A 549 18.58 -62.93 -26.37
CA HIS A 549 19.65 -63.31 -27.32
C HIS A 549 19.22 -63.41 -28.80
N THR A 550 19.57 -62.37 -29.59
CA THR A 550 20.06 -62.55 -30.97
C THR A 550 21.03 -61.42 -31.38
N PHE A 551 22.28 -61.81 -31.69
CA PHE A 551 23.38 -61.24 -32.49
C PHE A 551 23.36 -59.76 -32.99
N ARG A 552 24.43 -58.94 -32.84
CA ARG A 552 25.87 -59.02 -33.28
C ARG A 552 26.10 -58.68 -34.78
N THR A 553 26.69 -57.52 -35.14
CA THR A 553 28.14 -57.21 -35.41
C THR A 553 28.74 -57.90 -36.65
N ALA A 554 29.57 -57.29 -37.54
CA ALA A 554 30.16 -55.94 -37.64
C ALA A 554 30.89 -55.70 -39.02
N ALA A 555 31.56 -54.55 -39.16
CA ALA A 555 32.91 -54.37 -39.77
C ALA A 555 33.14 -53.87 -41.23
N SER A 556 33.86 -52.74 -41.32
CA SER A 556 35.10 -52.50 -42.11
C SER A 556 35.09 -51.82 -43.51
N ARG A 557 36.29 -51.29 -43.85
CA ARG A 557 36.79 -50.66 -45.11
C ARG A 557 36.35 -49.20 -45.31
N CYS A 558 37.21 -48.16 -45.45
CA CYS A 558 38.55 -47.92 -46.05
C CYS A 558 38.52 -47.53 -47.54
N THR A 559 38.68 -46.23 -47.86
CA THR A 559 39.79 -45.64 -48.69
C THR A 559 39.66 -44.12 -48.87
N LEU A 560 40.80 -43.41 -48.91
CA LEU A 560 41.02 -42.04 -49.44
C LEU A 560 41.84 -42.17 -50.75
N PRO A 561 41.78 -41.23 -51.74
CA PRO A 561 42.35 -39.86 -51.66
C PRO A 561 41.49 -38.81 -52.43
N ARG A 562 41.85 -37.55 -52.78
CA ARG A 562 43.08 -36.72 -52.94
C ARG A 562 42.77 -35.27 -52.46
N VAL A 563 43.65 -34.53 -51.76
CA VAL A 563 44.72 -33.62 -52.27
C VAL A 563 44.16 -32.45 -53.11
N THR A 564 44.27 -31.15 -52.75
CA THR A 564 45.07 -30.42 -51.70
C THR A 564 44.27 -29.19 -51.13
N LEU A 565 44.73 -28.06 -50.56
CA LEU A 565 46.03 -27.34 -50.45
C LEU A 565 46.22 -26.57 -49.10
N PHE A 566 46.52 -25.26 -49.12
CA PHE A 566 47.02 -24.37 -48.05
C PHE A 566 46.54 -22.90 -48.31
N ILE A 567 46.76 -21.81 -47.53
CA ILE A 567 47.81 -21.39 -46.55
C ILE A 567 47.23 -20.49 -45.41
N ARG A 568 47.63 -20.78 -44.13
CA ARG A 568 47.96 -19.93 -42.93
C ARG A 568 47.15 -18.62 -42.61
N ARG A 569 47.29 -17.89 -41.48
CA ARG A 569 48.38 -17.66 -40.48
C ARG A 569 47.84 -17.03 -39.17
N LYS A 570 48.46 -17.07 -37.97
CA LYS A 570 49.19 -18.09 -37.16
C LYS A 570 49.62 -17.43 -35.82
N CYS A 571 49.00 -17.80 -34.68
CA CYS A 571 49.47 -17.48 -33.31
C CYS A 571 49.21 -18.65 -32.35
N GLU A 572 50.03 -18.79 -31.31
CA GLU A 572 50.23 -20.05 -30.56
C GLU A 572 49.91 -19.97 -29.05
N SER A 573 49.75 -21.15 -28.46
CA SER A 573 49.65 -21.38 -27.02
C SER A 573 50.94 -22.00 -26.48
N MET A 574 51.22 -21.80 -25.18
CA MET A 574 52.04 -22.71 -24.38
C MET A 574 51.54 -22.76 -22.94
N THR A 575 51.63 -23.94 -22.34
CA THR A 575 51.47 -24.23 -20.91
C THR A 575 52.56 -25.28 -20.53
N PRO A 576 52.63 -25.80 -19.29
CA PRO A 576 53.50 -25.23 -18.26
C PRO A 576 54.53 -26.24 -17.72
N LEU A 577 55.49 -25.79 -16.89
CA LEU A 577 56.07 -26.60 -15.78
C LEU A 577 57.14 -25.85 -14.98
N LYS A 578 56.99 -25.79 -13.65
CA LYS A 578 57.99 -26.21 -12.63
C LYS A 578 57.41 -26.07 -11.21
N GLN A 579 58.06 -26.71 -10.24
CA GLN A 579 57.62 -26.83 -8.83
C GLN A 579 58.67 -26.23 -7.86
N SER A 580 58.32 -26.31 -6.56
CA SER A 580 59.17 -26.34 -5.36
C SER A 580 59.93 -25.07 -4.92
N ALA A 581 59.41 -24.42 -3.87
CA ALA A 581 60.13 -24.17 -2.62
C ALA A 581 59.13 -23.99 -1.44
N LEU A 582 59.60 -24.20 -0.21
CA LEU A 582 58.91 -24.10 1.10
C LEU A 582 59.93 -23.47 2.10
N PRO A 583 59.55 -23.05 3.33
CA PRO A 583 58.21 -22.87 3.93
C PRO A 583 57.98 -21.44 4.51
N SER A 584 56.81 -21.20 5.11
CA SER A 584 56.48 -19.96 5.84
C SER A 584 56.56 -20.16 7.36
N VAL A 585 57.02 -19.14 8.11
CA VAL A 585 56.96 -19.09 9.59
C VAL A 585 56.63 -17.67 10.06
N LEU A 586 55.73 -17.57 11.06
CA LEU A 586 55.39 -16.42 11.91
C LEU A 586 55.04 -15.06 11.25
N LEU A 587 53.81 -14.59 11.53
CA LEU A 587 53.62 -13.20 11.98
C LEU A 587 52.47 -13.12 13.00
N LEU A 588 52.70 -12.38 14.09
CA LEU A 588 51.74 -12.09 15.16
C LEU A 588 51.61 -10.56 15.29
N THR A 589 50.36 -10.08 15.26
CA THR A 589 49.89 -8.79 15.84
C THR A 589 50.77 -7.53 15.78
N ALA A 590 50.48 -6.64 14.82
CA ALA A 590 50.43 -5.16 15.02
C ALA A 590 49.53 -4.55 13.92
N LEU A 591 48.37 -3.96 14.21
CA LEU A 591 48.08 -2.62 14.75
C LEU A 591 48.25 -1.45 13.76
N SER A 592 47.09 -0.86 13.41
CA SER A 592 46.87 0.56 13.08
C SER A 592 47.86 1.31 12.18
N ALA A 593 47.63 1.29 10.86
CA ALA A 593 47.40 2.50 10.06
C ALA A 593 47.07 2.17 8.60
N TYR A 594 45.91 2.60 8.11
CA TYR A 594 45.78 3.19 6.77
C TYR A 594 44.50 4.05 6.71
N GLN A 595 44.63 5.26 6.18
CA GLN A 595 43.56 6.26 6.16
C GLN A 595 42.82 6.24 4.82
N ASN A 596 41.51 6.54 4.88
CA ASN A 596 40.73 7.27 3.89
C ASN A 596 41.15 7.09 2.41
N PHE A 597 40.68 6.03 1.76
CA PHE A 597 40.24 6.19 0.38
C PHE A 597 38.88 6.88 0.37
N PRO A 598 38.62 7.85 -0.52
CA PRO A 598 37.26 8.33 -0.75
C PRO A 598 36.42 7.19 -1.35
N ASP A 599 35.13 7.19 -1.07
CA ASP A 599 34.19 6.22 -1.62
C ASP A 599 34.08 6.42 -3.14
N VAL A 600 34.85 5.65 -3.91
CA VAL A 600 34.75 5.63 -5.37
C VAL A 600 33.42 4.98 -5.72
N GLN A 601 32.43 5.81 -6.03
CA GLN A 601 31.10 5.35 -6.44
C GLN A 601 31.21 4.21 -7.46
N ALA A 602 30.64 3.06 -7.12
CA ALA A 602 30.61 1.91 -8.00
C ALA A 602 29.93 2.31 -9.31
N THR A 603 30.70 2.36 -10.38
CA THR A 603 30.20 2.74 -11.71
C THR A 603 29.15 1.72 -12.16
N GLU A 604 27.97 2.19 -12.59
CA GLU A 604 26.85 1.31 -12.95
C GLU A 604 27.14 0.48 -14.21
N PHE A 605 27.78 -0.67 -14.04
CA PHE A 605 28.04 -1.69 -15.07
C PHE A 605 26.78 -2.50 -15.43
N GLY A 606 25.64 -1.85 -15.59
CA GLY A 606 24.38 -2.51 -15.90
C GLY A 606 23.19 -1.55 -15.98
N CYS A 607 22.01 -2.13 -16.17
CA CYS A 607 20.76 -1.43 -16.32
C CYS A 607 19.83 -1.70 -15.13
N SER A 608 19.07 -0.69 -14.74
CA SER A 608 18.09 -0.73 -13.66
C SER A 608 16.80 -0.07 -14.15
N VAL A 609 15.72 -0.84 -14.20
CA VAL A 609 14.39 -0.38 -14.63
C VAL A 609 13.45 -0.44 -13.43
N PRO A 610 13.10 0.70 -12.80
CA PRO A 610 12.17 0.73 -11.68
C PRO A 610 10.82 0.10 -12.05
N ILE A 611 10.26 -0.72 -11.17
CA ILE A 611 8.96 -1.38 -11.39
C ILE A 611 7.84 -0.32 -11.51
N SER A 612 7.97 0.82 -10.81
CA SER A 612 7.08 1.98 -10.96
C SER A 612 7.12 2.65 -12.34
N SER A 613 8.18 2.45 -13.13
CA SER A 613 8.29 2.98 -14.51
C SER A 613 7.58 2.11 -15.57
N ILE A 614 7.00 0.98 -15.17
CA ILE A 614 6.31 0.02 -16.05
C ILE A 614 4.87 0.51 -16.27
N SER A 615 4.69 1.41 -17.24
CA SER A 615 3.40 1.93 -17.67
C SER A 615 2.52 0.85 -18.34
N VAL A 616 1.21 1.11 -18.44
CA VAL A 616 0.20 0.15 -18.92
C VAL A 616 0.39 -0.36 -20.36
N ASP A 617 1.16 0.37 -21.16
CA ASP A 617 1.54 0.12 -22.54
C ASP A 617 2.97 -0.43 -22.70
N THR A 618 3.68 -0.69 -21.58
CA THR A 618 4.98 -1.36 -21.59
C THR A 618 4.86 -2.77 -22.20
N PRO A 619 5.78 -3.22 -23.07
CA PRO A 619 5.76 -4.57 -23.62
C PRO A 619 5.92 -5.65 -22.54
N LEU A 620 5.68 -6.91 -22.91
CA LEU A 620 6.11 -8.04 -22.08
C LEU A 620 7.63 -8.01 -21.98
N ILE A 621 8.15 -8.00 -20.75
CA ILE A 621 9.58 -8.03 -20.46
C ILE A 621 9.97 -9.49 -20.24
N LEU A 622 10.56 -10.10 -21.27
CA LEU A 622 10.83 -11.54 -21.32
C LEU A 622 12.33 -11.82 -21.28
N GLN A 623 12.71 -12.93 -20.65
CA GLN A 623 14.08 -13.46 -20.72
C GLN A 623 14.38 -13.87 -22.16
N HIS A 624 15.54 -13.47 -22.71
CA HIS A 624 15.94 -13.87 -24.08
C HIS A 624 16.05 -15.40 -24.21
N ARG A 625 16.54 -16.07 -23.16
CA ARG A 625 16.57 -17.54 -23.02
C ARG A 625 16.05 -17.93 -21.64
N TYR A 626 15.13 -18.87 -21.56
CA TYR A 626 14.63 -19.46 -20.31
C TYR A 626 14.50 -20.99 -20.47
N ARG A 627 14.58 -21.74 -19.37
CA ARG A 627 14.42 -23.21 -19.38
C ARG A 627 12.94 -23.60 -19.24
N ASN A 628 12.56 -24.75 -19.78
CA ASN A 628 11.21 -25.30 -19.59
C ASN A 628 10.89 -25.45 -18.08
N GLY A 629 9.79 -24.85 -17.65
CA GLY A 629 9.37 -24.82 -16.24
C GLY A 629 9.89 -23.64 -15.41
N MET A 630 10.65 -22.71 -15.99
CA MET A 630 10.91 -21.39 -15.38
C MET A 630 9.89 -20.35 -15.88
N ALA A 631 9.63 -19.32 -15.06
CA ALA A 631 8.84 -18.17 -15.50
C ALA A 631 9.56 -17.46 -16.68
N PRO A 632 8.87 -17.16 -17.80
CA PRO A 632 9.51 -16.60 -19.00
C PRO A 632 9.74 -15.09 -18.93
N PHE A 633 9.18 -14.42 -17.91
CA PHE A 633 9.30 -13.00 -17.66
C PHE A 633 10.62 -12.69 -16.94
N HIS A 634 11.22 -11.52 -17.21
CA HIS A 634 12.35 -11.06 -16.40
C HIS A 634 11.82 -10.54 -15.06
N MET A 635 12.20 -11.18 -13.96
CA MET A 635 11.74 -10.84 -12.61
C MET A 635 12.87 -10.18 -11.81
N PRO A 636 12.59 -9.38 -10.78
CA PRO A 636 13.63 -8.78 -9.93
C PRO A 636 14.51 -9.88 -9.32
N SER A 637 15.83 -9.76 -9.42
CA SER A 637 16.76 -10.84 -9.03
C SER A 637 16.68 -11.19 -7.53
N ASN A 638 16.44 -10.16 -6.71
CA ASN A 638 16.27 -10.23 -5.26
C ASN A 638 14.81 -9.94 -4.85
N PRO A 639 14.22 -10.67 -3.90
CA PRO A 639 12.89 -10.35 -3.37
C PRO A 639 12.80 -8.96 -2.74
N GLY A 640 11.82 -8.16 -3.15
CA GLY A 640 11.67 -6.75 -2.72
C GLY A 640 12.63 -5.77 -3.38
N SER A 641 13.25 -6.13 -4.49
CA SER A 641 13.96 -5.16 -5.34
C SER A 641 12.94 -4.40 -6.19
N ASP A 642 12.74 -3.11 -5.90
CA ASP A 642 11.81 -2.24 -6.65
C ASP A 642 12.28 -1.89 -8.09
N SER A 643 13.31 -2.57 -8.60
CA SER A 643 13.73 -2.49 -10.00
C SER A 643 14.05 -3.87 -10.60
N LEU A 644 13.90 -3.96 -11.92
CA LEU A 644 14.47 -5.04 -12.73
C LEU A 644 15.91 -4.67 -13.07
N THR A 645 16.85 -5.53 -12.71
CA THR A 645 18.28 -5.34 -12.99
C THR A 645 18.78 -6.26 -14.10
N PHE A 646 19.77 -5.76 -14.83
CA PHE A 646 20.42 -6.41 -15.98
C PHE A 646 21.91 -6.06 -15.97
N GLY A 647 22.81 -7.01 -16.22
CA GLY A 647 24.23 -6.71 -16.44
C GLY A 647 24.44 -5.99 -17.78
N SER A 648 25.53 -5.21 -17.91
CA SER A 648 25.86 -4.62 -19.21
C SER A 648 26.09 -5.71 -20.27
N GLY A 649 25.42 -5.61 -21.42
CA GLY A 649 25.37 -6.64 -22.45
C GLY A 649 24.24 -7.68 -22.31
N ASP A 650 23.47 -7.70 -21.21
CA ASP A 650 22.37 -8.67 -21.04
C ASP A 650 21.29 -8.52 -22.11
N ALA A 651 20.88 -9.65 -22.69
CA ALA A 651 19.85 -9.72 -23.72
C ALA A 651 18.44 -9.86 -23.13
N VAL A 652 17.61 -8.85 -23.37
CA VAL A 652 16.20 -8.77 -22.98
C VAL A 652 15.31 -8.90 -24.22
N ARG A 653 14.16 -9.56 -24.09
CA ARG A 653 13.17 -9.69 -25.17
C ARG A 653 11.94 -8.86 -24.83
N PHE A 654 11.70 -7.79 -25.60
CA PHE A 654 10.47 -7.00 -25.50
C PHE A 654 9.47 -7.48 -26.55
N ALA A 655 8.23 -7.78 -26.14
CA ALA A 655 7.20 -8.30 -27.05
C ALA A 655 5.80 -7.72 -26.79
N CYS A 656 5.09 -7.38 -27.87
CA CYS A 656 3.68 -7.02 -27.86
C CYS A 656 2.83 -8.24 -28.27
N PRO A 657 1.84 -8.67 -27.45
CA PRO A 657 0.92 -9.75 -27.82
C PRO A 657 0.03 -9.39 -29.00
N ASP A 658 -0.48 -10.42 -29.69
CA ASP A 658 -1.28 -10.30 -30.92
C ASP A 658 -0.52 -9.60 -32.04
N ALA A 659 0.56 -10.25 -32.46
CA ALA A 659 1.39 -9.84 -33.59
C ALA A 659 0.55 -9.48 -34.83
N ASN A 660 1.02 -8.47 -35.56
CA ASN A 660 0.32 -7.79 -36.68
C ASN A 660 -0.86 -6.90 -36.25
N LYS A 661 -1.47 -7.08 -35.06
CA LYS A 661 -2.53 -6.21 -34.52
C LYS A 661 -2.03 -5.25 -33.44
N ASN A 662 -0.98 -5.65 -32.72
CA ASN A 662 -0.20 -4.81 -31.82
C ASN A 662 1.27 -4.79 -32.29
N LEU A 663 1.92 -3.64 -32.15
CA LEU A 663 3.26 -3.38 -32.66
C LEU A 663 4.06 -2.63 -31.59
N LEU A 664 5.37 -2.84 -31.57
CA LEU A 664 6.29 -2.02 -30.82
C LEU A 664 6.36 -0.63 -31.45
N LEU A 665 6.39 0.38 -30.58
CA LEU A 665 6.73 1.76 -30.88
C LEU A 665 8.13 1.98 -30.29
N ILE A 666 9.08 2.31 -31.16
CA ILE A 666 10.48 2.58 -30.81
C ILE A 666 10.86 3.84 -31.60
N PRO A 667 11.17 4.98 -30.95
CA PRO A 667 11.49 6.21 -31.66
C PRO A 667 12.67 6.06 -32.62
N ASN A 668 12.58 6.72 -33.77
CA ASN A 668 13.60 6.73 -34.83
C ASN A 668 13.96 5.34 -35.39
N SER A 669 13.13 4.30 -35.16
CA SER A 669 13.30 2.98 -35.74
C SER A 669 12.34 2.76 -36.92
N PRO A 670 12.81 2.35 -38.12
CA PRO A 670 11.95 1.95 -39.22
C PRO A 670 11.33 0.55 -39.02
N LEU A 671 11.67 -0.14 -37.93
CA LEU A 671 11.26 -1.52 -37.66
C LEU A 671 9.80 -1.59 -37.20
N THR A 672 8.88 -1.80 -38.15
CA THR A 672 7.48 -2.13 -37.87
C THR A 672 7.36 -3.58 -37.36
N VAL A 673 7.77 -3.81 -36.11
CA VAL A 673 7.84 -5.14 -35.48
C VAL A 673 6.97 -5.24 -34.22
N TYR A 674 6.63 -6.47 -33.83
CA TYR A 674 5.87 -6.80 -32.60
C TYR A 674 6.78 -7.38 -31.51
N GLU A 675 8.05 -7.66 -31.80
CA GLU A 675 9.03 -8.25 -30.89
C GLU A 675 10.45 -7.81 -31.28
N VAL A 676 11.29 -7.52 -30.29
CA VAL A 676 12.73 -7.24 -30.45
C VAL A 676 13.55 -7.95 -29.37
N ILE A 677 14.84 -8.16 -29.67
CA ILE A 677 15.87 -8.38 -28.67
C ILE A 677 16.57 -7.04 -28.47
N ALA A 678 16.73 -6.64 -27.21
CA ALA A 678 17.43 -5.44 -26.79
C ALA A 678 18.57 -5.84 -25.85
N PHE A 679 19.70 -5.14 -25.91
CA PHE A 679 20.88 -5.41 -25.08
C PHE A 679 21.07 -4.28 -24.08
N CYS A 680 21.23 -4.58 -22.79
CA CYS A 680 21.51 -3.55 -21.79
C CYS A 680 22.82 -2.81 -22.10
N ILE A 681 22.81 -1.48 -22.03
CA ILE A 681 24.03 -0.66 -22.07
C ILE A 681 24.38 -0.21 -20.65
N LYS A 682 23.62 0.74 -20.10
CA LYS A 682 23.73 1.25 -18.73
C LYS A 682 22.47 2.02 -18.30
N GLY A 683 22.19 2.08 -17.00
CA GLY A 683 21.07 2.86 -16.45
C GLY A 683 19.72 2.37 -16.98
N SER A 684 18.97 3.23 -17.67
CA SER A 684 17.71 2.87 -18.35
C SER A 684 17.88 2.56 -19.85
N ILE A 685 19.11 2.54 -20.38
CA ILE A 685 19.38 2.55 -21.83
C ILE A 685 19.69 1.14 -22.36
N PHE A 686 18.98 0.75 -23.42
CA PHE A 686 19.15 -0.51 -24.15
C PHE A 686 19.48 -0.26 -25.63
N SER A 687 20.37 -1.07 -26.21
CA SER A 687 20.63 -1.10 -27.66
C SER A 687 19.61 -1.99 -28.37
N ILE A 688 18.98 -1.50 -29.43
CA ILE A 688 18.14 -2.27 -30.35
C ILE A 688 18.68 -2.06 -31.76
N SER A 689 19.10 -3.14 -32.42
CA SER A 689 19.73 -3.10 -33.76
C SER A 689 20.89 -2.10 -33.89
N GLY A 690 21.64 -1.87 -32.80
CA GLY A 690 22.75 -0.91 -32.72
C GLY A 690 22.37 0.46 -32.16
N THR A 691 21.11 0.89 -32.30
CA THR A 691 20.64 2.20 -31.82
C THR A 691 20.32 2.17 -30.32
N SER A 692 20.71 3.22 -29.59
CA SER A 692 20.42 3.33 -28.14
C SER A 692 19.04 3.93 -27.90
N HIS A 693 18.24 3.27 -27.06
CA HIS A 693 16.89 3.69 -26.67
C HIS A 693 16.73 3.62 -25.15
N ASP A 694 16.08 4.62 -24.56
CA ASP A 694 15.67 4.56 -23.16
C ASP A 694 14.48 3.61 -22.98
N PHE A 695 14.45 2.83 -21.90
CA PHE A 695 13.36 1.91 -21.58
C PHE A 695 11.97 2.56 -21.62
N SER A 696 11.83 3.82 -21.18
CA SER A 696 10.56 4.55 -21.22
C SER A 696 10.03 4.80 -22.64
N SER A 697 10.91 4.74 -23.65
CA SER A 697 10.56 4.95 -25.05
C SER A 697 10.11 3.68 -25.79
N ILE A 698 10.37 2.49 -25.24
CA ILE A 698 10.03 1.20 -25.85
C ILE A 698 8.61 0.83 -25.39
N ARG A 699 7.61 0.94 -26.27
CA ARG A 699 6.18 0.77 -25.92
C ARG A 699 5.42 -0.11 -26.90
N CYS A 700 4.23 -0.58 -26.53
CA CYS A 700 3.29 -1.23 -27.43
C CYS A 700 2.21 -0.25 -27.88
N LYS A 701 1.82 -0.30 -29.17
CA LYS A 701 0.74 0.51 -29.77
C LYS A 701 -0.61 0.34 -29.05
N LYS A 702 -0.81 -0.78 -28.35
CA LYS A 702 -1.90 -1.02 -27.41
C LYS A 702 -1.34 -1.72 -26.16
N PRO A 703 -1.90 -1.49 -24.96
CA PRO A 703 -1.61 -2.28 -23.77
C PRO A 703 -1.62 -3.80 -24.04
N PRO A 704 -0.62 -4.57 -23.58
CA PRO A 704 -0.67 -6.02 -23.64
C PRO A 704 -1.94 -6.55 -22.96
N GLN A 705 -2.73 -7.36 -23.67
CA GLN A 705 -3.92 -8.01 -23.15
C GLN A 705 -3.72 -9.52 -23.07
N PRO A 706 -4.18 -10.18 -21.99
CA PRO A 706 -4.22 -11.63 -21.92
C PRO A 706 -5.33 -12.20 -22.80
N THR A 707 -5.10 -13.42 -23.31
CA THR A 707 -6.07 -14.22 -24.06
C THR A 707 -6.10 -15.65 -23.52
N ILE A 708 -7.12 -16.42 -23.91
CA ILE A 708 -7.23 -17.86 -23.58
C ILE A 708 -6.84 -18.70 -24.79
N LYS A 709 -6.09 -19.78 -24.55
CA LYS A 709 -5.88 -20.89 -25.48
C LYS A 709 -6.45 -22.18 -24.90
N GLN A 710 -7.30 -22.88 -25.66
CA GLN A 710 -7.81 -24.20 -25.30
C GLN A 710 -6.83 -25.32 -25.69
N GLU A 711 -6.78 -26.37 -24.86
CA GLU A 711 -6.00 -27.59 -25.05
C GLU A 711 -6.84 -28.84 -24.70
N LYS A 712 -6.39 -30.03 -25.10
CA LYS A 712 -7.31 -31.19 -25.24
C LYS A 712 -7.83 -31.81 -23.94
N ARG A 713 -7.01 -31.94 -22.90
CA ARG A 713 -7.36 -32.56 -21.59
C ARG A 713 -6.47 -32.00 -20.49
N CYS A 714 -6.98 -31.89 -19.27
CA CYS A 714 -6.22 -31.44 -18.11
C CYS A 714 -5.12 -32.42 -17.68
N ALA A 715 -3.99 -31.90 -17.20
CA ALA A 715 -3.01 -32.66 -16.44
C ALA A 715 -3.53 -33.12 -15.05
N VAL A 716 -4.42 -32.33 -14.44
CA VAL A 716 -5.07 -32.61 -13.15
C VAL A 716 -6.58 -32.45 -13.31
N GLY A 717 -7.39 -33.43 -12.90
CA GLY A 717 -8.85 -33.40 -13.04
C GLY A 717 -9.40 -34.01 -14.35
N ASN A 718 -10.70 -33.83 -14.60
CA ASN A 718 -11.46 -34.43 -15.72
C ASN A 718 -12.07 -33.41 -16.70
N GLY A 719 -11.69 -32.13 -16.62
CA GLY A 719 -12.20 -31.06 -17.47
C GLY A 719 -11.44 -30.86 -18.79
N THR A 720 -11.74 -29.74 -19.44
CA THR A 720 -10.96 -29.17 -20.55
C THR A 720 -9.82 -28.31 -20.00
N GLN A 721 -8.65 -28.38 -20.64
CA GLN A 721 -7.51 -27.54 -20.27
C GLN A 721 -7.56 -26.21 -21.01
N TYR A 722 -7.43 -25.11 -20.27
CA TYR A 722 -7.28 -23.77 -20.79
C TYR A 722 -5.98 -23.17 -20.24
N ASN A 723 -5.26 -22.42 -21.07
CA ASN A 723 -4.15 -21.59 -20.62
C ASN A 723 -4.51 -20.12 -20.84
N ILE A 724 -4.57 -19.33 -19.77
CA ILE A 724 -4.56 -17.86 -19.87
C ILE A 724 -3.12 -17.41 -20.05
N GLY A 725 -2.88 -16.49 -20.97
CA GLY A 725 -1.53 -16.07 -21.32
C GLY A 725 -1.51 -15.04 -22.45
N PHE A 726 -0.41 -14.99 -23.19
CA PHE A 726 -0.21 -14.01 -24.26
C PHE A 726 0.12 -14.67 -25.60
N ASN A 727 -0.58 -14.24 -26.65
CA ASN A 727 -0.39 -14.75 -28.00
C ASN A 727 0.82 -14.07 -28.69
N LEU A 728 1.94 -14.79 -28.84
CA LEU A 728 3.14 -14.31 -29.55
C LEU A 728 3.28 -15.04 -30.89
N LYS A 729 3.84 -14.39 -31.93
CA LYS A 729 3.85 -14.89 -33.32
C LYS A 729 4.26 -16.36 -33.52
N ARG A 730 5.16 -16.88 -32.68
CA ARG A 730 5.67 -18.28 -32.75
C ARG A 730 5.22 -19.19 -31.60
N LYS A 731 4.53 -18.67 -30.58
CA LYS A 731 4.10 -19.45 -29.40
C LYS A 731 3.04 -18.72 -28.58
N PHE A 732 2.13 -19.48 -27.97
CA PHE A 732 1.34 -18.97 -26.86
C PHE A 732 2.17 -18.99 -25.57
N LEU A 733 2.17 -17.88 -24.83
CA LEU A 733 2.90 -17.71 -23.58
C LEU A 733 1.94 -17.87 -22.39
N GLY A 734 1.67 -19.12 -22.01
CA GLY A 734 0.82 -19.43 -20.86
C GLY A 734 1.39 -18.87 -19.54
N LEU A 735 0.49 -18.41 -18.68
CA LEU A 735 0.78 -17.85 -17.35
C LEU A 735 -0.05 -18.55 -16.26
N ILE A 736 -1.32 -18.86 -16.55
CA ILE A 736 -2.22 -19.61 -15.67
C ILE A 736 -2.79 -20.79 -16.46
N GLU A 737 -2.43 -22.00 -16.05
CA GLU A 737 -3.02 -23.26 -16.52
C GLU A 737 -4.30 -23.51 -15.72
N ILE A 738 -5.39 -23.91 -16.38
CA ILE A 738 -6.72 -24.05 -15.78
C ILE A 738 -7.36 -25.35 -16.27
N CYS A 739 -7.85 -26.16 -15.35
CA CYS A 739 -8.76 -27.26 -15.63
C CYS A 739 -10.20 -26.85 -15.31
N TYR A 740 -11.05 -26.83 -16.35
CA TYR A 740 -12.40 -26.30 -16.27
C TYR A 740 -13.44 -27.34 -16.72
N ASP A 741 -14.47 -27.56 -15.90
CA ASP A 741 -15.68 -28.31 -16.27
C ASP A 741 -16.69 -27.33 -16.87
N ILE A 742 -16.74 -27.27 -18.20
CA ILE A 742 -17.61 -26.34 -18.94
C ILE A 742 -19.10 -26.66 -18.79
N ALA A 743 -19.47 -27.90 -18.43
CA ALA A 743 -20.86 -28.25 -18.17
C ALA A 743 -21.31 -27.71 -16.81
N LYS A 744 -20.48 -27.92 -15.77
CA LYS A 744 -20.74 -27.42 -14.41
C LYS A 744 -20.33 -25.97 -14.19
N HIS A 745 -19.80 -25.31 -15.22
CA HIS A 745 -19.26 -23.95 -15.17
C HIS A 745 -18.25 -23.77 -14.01
N SER A 746 -17.44 -24.80 -13.73
CA SER A 746 -16.65 -24.90 -12.49
C SER A 746 -15.17 -25.17 -12.70
N THR A 747 -14.35 -24.53 -11.87
CA THR A 747 -12.89 -24.59 -11.96
C THR A 747 -12.35 -25.68 -11.03
N ILE A 748 -11.96 -26.82 -11.61
CA ILE A 748 -11.46 -27.99 -10.88
C ILE A 748 -10.11 -27.65 -10.24
N SER A 749 -9.19 -27.08 -11.05
CA SER A 749 -7.91 -26.60 -10.56
C SER A 749 -7.31 -25.51 -11.45
N THR A 750 -6.50 -24.63 -10.86
CA THR A 750 -5.59 -23.73 -11.58
C THR A 750 -4.15 -24.00 -11.15
N ARG A 751 -3.19 -23.72 -12.02
CA ARG A 751 -1.75 -23.95 -11.79
C ARG A 751 -0.92 -22.82 -12.37
N TYR A 752 0.03 -22.33 -11.59
CA TYR A 752 0.91 -21.22 -11.95
C TYR A 752 2.23 -21.30 -11.16
N ILE A 753 3.19 -20.45 -11.53
CA ILE A 753 4.44 -20.25 -10.79
C ILE A 753 4.35 -18.93 -10.04
N LEU A 754 4.29 -19.00 -8.70
CA LEU A 754 4.46 -17.84 -7.84
C LEU A 754 5.95 -17.56 -7.70
N SER A 755 6.41 -16.38 -8.13
CA SER A 755 7.82 -16.05 -8.02
C SER A 755 8.21 -15.53 -6.64
N LYS A 756 9.42 -15.89 -6.19
CA LYS A 756 10.07 -15.38 -4.97
C LYS A 756 10.02 -13.87 -4.84
N SER A 757 10.00 -13.14 -5.97
CA SER A 757 10.13 -11.69 -5.97
C SER A 757 8.83 -10.96 -5.64
N VAL A 758 7.67 -11.64 -5.66
CA VAL A 758 6.35 -11.00 -5.57
C VAL A 758 5.99 -10.53 -4.15
N GLY A 759 6.35 -11.28 -3.10
CA GLY A 759 5.81 -11.11 -1.74
C GLY A 759 6.20 -9.84 -0.97
N ASN A 760 6.89 -8.90 -1.62
CA ASN A 760 7.18 -7.55 -1.12
C ASN A 760 6.51 -6.45 -1.97
N HIS A 761 5.90 -6.78 -3.11
CA HIS A 761 5.22 -5.85 -4.02
C HIS A 761 3.69 -6.06 -4.02
N ASP A 762 3.09 -6.28 -2.84
CA ASP A 762 1.64 -6.23 -2.57
C ASP A 762 1.11 -4.78 -2.74
N VAL A 763 1.25 -4.21 -3.94
CA VAL A 763 0.80 -2.85 -4.30
C VAL A 763 -0.56 -2.92 -4.98
N ASN A 764 -1.57 -2.30 -4.35
CA ASN A 764 -2.97 -2.24 -4.78
C ASN A 764 -3.21 -1.27 -5.95
N ASP A 765 -2.34 -1.27 -6.96
CA ASP A 765 -2.27 -0.23 -8.00
C ASP A 765 -3.04 -0.58 -9.29
N TYR A 766 -4.08 -1.40 -9.19
CA TYR A 766 -4.83 -1.90 -10.35
C TYR A 766 -6.35 -2.03 -10.10
N THR A 767 -6.93 -1.01 -9.47
CA THR A 767 -8.32 -0.99 -8.94
C THR A 767 -9.46 -0.92 -9.98
N ASN A 768 -9.20 -1.19 -11.26
CA ASN A 768 -10.21 -1.28 -12.32
C ASN A 768 -9.83 -2.34 -13.37
N ILE A 769 -9.96 -3.62 -13.04
CA ILE A 769 -9.91 -4.71 -14.04
C ILE A 769 -11.32 -5.27 -14.24
N SER A 770 -11.89 -5.04 -15.42
CA SER A 770 -13.12 -5.72 -15.87
C SER A 770 -12.83 -7.20 -16.10
N PHE A 771 -13.60 -8.10 -15.51
CA PHE A 771 -13.42 -9.53 -15.72
C PHE A 771 -13.95 -9.96 -17.09
N SER A 772 -13.21 -10.87 -17.73
CA SER A 772 -13.65 -11.50 -18.98
C SER A 772 -14.47 -12.77 -18.72
N SER A 773 -15.63 -12.86 -19.36
CA SER A 773 -16.49 -14.05 -19.43
C SER A 773 -16.06 -15.06 -20.50
N SER A 774 -14.95 -14.82 -21.23
CA SER A 774 -14.44 -15.75 -22.24
C SER A 774 -14.27 -17.17 -21.69
N ASN A 775 -14.79 -18.15 -22.45
CA ASN A 775 -14.76 -19.59 -22.14
C ASN A 775 -15.49 -20.03 -20.84
N PHE A 776 -16.26 -19.15 -20.19
CA PHE A 776 -17.06 -19.53 -19.01
C PHE A 776 -18.16 -20.55 -19.33
N GLY A 777 -18.79 -20.43 -20.50
CA GLY A 777 -19.87 -21.30 -20.96
C GLY A 777 -20.89 -20.53 -21.80
N SER A 778 -21.80 -21.26 -22.45
CA SER A 778 -22.91 -20.69 -23.25
C SER A 778 -24.22 -21.40 -22.91
N GLY A 779 -24.67 -21.24 -21.67
CA GLY A 779 -26.04 -21.55 -21.24
C GLY A 779 -26.97 -20.33 -21.33
N ASN A 780 -28.21 -20.47 -20.85
CA ASN A 780 -29.20 -19.38 -20.80
C ASN A 780 -28.91 -18.33 -19.69
N THR A 781 -27.64 -18.11 -19.35
CA THR A 781 -27.20 -17.09 -18.39
C THR A 781 -27.07 -15.72 -19.04
N GLY A 782 -27.34 -14.68 -18.26
CA GLY A 782 -26.88 -13.32 -18.56
C GLY A 782 -25.37 -13.18 -18.38
N SER A 783 -24.93 -12.03 -17.88
CA SER A 783 -23.54 -11.85 -17.48
C SER A 783 -23.22 -12.79 -16.31
N PRO A 784 -22.05 -13.46 -16.30
CA PRO A 784 -21.58 -14.17 -15.10
C PRO A 784 -21.43 -13.27 -13.86
N GLU A 785 -21.46 -11.94 -14.03
CA GLU A 785 -21.53 -10.95 -12.95
C GLU A 785 -22.89 -10.95 -12.25
N ASP A 786 -23.97 -11.25 -12.98
CA ASP A 786 -25.35 -11.23 -12.48
C ASP A 786 -25.55 -12.24 -11.34
N LEU A 787 -24.77 -13.32 -11.34
CA LEU A 787 -24.72 -14.37 -10.31
C LEU A 787 -24.40 -13.81 -8.91
N TYR A 788 -23.52 -12.80 -8.88
CA TYR A 788 -22.97 -12.23 -7.64
C TYR A 788 -23.76 -11.02 -7.16
N THR A 789 -24.72 -10.52 -7.95
CA THR A 789 -25.62 -9.45 -7.48
C THR A 789 -26.48 -9.95 -6.31
N CYS A 790 -26.54 -9.18 -5.21
CA CYS A 790 -27.23 -9.62 -4.00
C CYS A 790 -28.72 -9.99 -4.24
N LYS A 791 -29.39 -9.29 -5.17
CA LYS A 791 -30.77 -9.61 -5.61
C LYS A 791 -30.88 -11.02 -6.18
N ASN A 792 -29.95 -11.46 -7.03
CA ASN A 792 -29.96 -12.81 -7.57
C ASN A 792 -29.51 -13.85 -6.55
N GLN A 793 -28.59 -13.53 -5.64
CA GLN A 793 -28.22 -14.43 -4.54
C GLN A 793 -29.42 -14.70 -3.60
N ILE A 794 -30.15 -13.66 -3.16
CA ILE A 794 -31.37 -13.81 -2.36
C ILE A 794 -32.45 -14.58 -3.12
N ARG A 795 -32.69 -14.27 -4.40
CA ARG A 795 -33.65 -15.01 -5.24
C ARG A 795 -33.28 -16.50 -5.32
N THR A 796 -32.02 -16.78 -5.62
CA THR A 796 -31.51 -18.15 -5.77
C THR A 796 -31.63 -18.94 -4.48
N LEU A 797 -31.03 -18.46 -3.38
CA LEU A 797 -31.16 -19.14 -2.08
C LEU A 797 -32.61 -19.21 -1.61
N GLY A 798 -33.46 -18.25 -2.00
CA GLY A 798 -34.89 -18.26 -1.70
C GLY A 798 -35.63 -19.42 -2.37
N HIS A 799 -35.18 -19.87 -3.55
CA HIS A 799 -35.67 -21.09 -4.19
C HIS A 799 -35.04 -22.35 -3.55
N ILE A 800 -33.72 -22.38 -3.37
CA ILE A 800 -32.99 -23.54 -2.81
C ILE A 800 -33.48 -23.91 -1.41
N LEU A 801 -33.65 -22.90 -0.55
CA LEU A 801 -33.93 -23.03 0.89
C LEU A 801 -35.41 -22.85 1.25
N GLY A 802 -36.29 -22.79 0.25
CA GLY A 802 -37.75 -22.73 0.41
C GLY A 802 -38.34 -21.37 0.80
N SER A 803 -37.55 -20.36 1.19
CA SER A 803 -38.05 -18.98 1.35
C SER A 803 -36.97 -17.90 1.29
N ILE A 804 -37.37 -16.70 0.87
CA ILE A 804 -36.55 -15.47 0.96
C ILE A 804 -36.15 -15.18 2.42
N THR A 805 -37.03 -15.45 3.39
CA THR A 805 -36.76 -15.29 4.82
C THR A 805 -35.63 -16.21 5.30
N GLN A 806 -35.55 -17.43 4.78
CA GLN A 806 -34.44 -18.35 5.06
C GLN A 806 -33.15 -17.88 4.37
N ALA A 807 -33.22 -17.44 3.12
CA ALA A 807 -32.08 -16.86 2.39
C ALA A 807 -31.44 -15.66 3.12
N ASN A 808 -32.27 -14.76 3.68
CA ASN A 808 -31.83 -13.57 4.39
C ASN A 808 -31.09 -13.83 5.72
N LYS A 809 -31.06 -15.08 6.22
CA LYS A 809 -30.18 -15.48 7.34
C LYS A 809 -28.71 -15.52 6.91
N TYR A 810 -28.47 -15.88 5.65
CA TYR A 810 -27.16 -16.16 5.06
C TYR A 810 -26.67 -15.06 4.11
N ILE A 811 -27.59 -14.32 3.47
CA ILE A 811 -27.31 -13.20 2.58
C ILE A 811 -27.81 -11.89 3.18
N ASN A 812 -26.97 -10.85 3.17
CA ASN A 812 -27.33 -9.48 3.54
C ASN A 812 -26.80 -8.51 2.47
N CYS A 813 -27.69 -7.68 1.91
CA CYS A 813 -27.32 -6.69 0.89
C CYS A 813 -26.71 -5.39 1.44
N ASP A 814 -26.52 -5.25 2.75
CA ASP A 814 -25.67 -4.19 3.29
C ASP A 814 -24.23 -4.37 2.77
N TYR A 815 -23.70 -3.30 2.17
CA TYR A 815 -22.32 -3.21 1.67
C TYR A 815 -21.27 -3.31 2.78
N ARG A 816 -21.67 -3.15 4.05
CA ARG A 816 -20.83 -3.39 5.24
C ARG A 816 -20.79 -4.86 5.66
N SER A 817 -21.71 -5.70 5.18
CA SER A 817 -21.73 -7.11 5.55
C SER A 817 -20.65 -7.91 4.82
N ASN A 818 -20.25 -9.03 5.41
CA ASN A 818 -19.50 -10.09 4.73
C ASN A 818 -20.38 -11.33 4.46
N LYS A 819 -21.71 -11.14 4.48
CA LYS A 819 -22.74 -12.16 4.28
C LYS A 819 -23.23 -12.14 2.83
N TYR A 820 -22.36 -12.53 1.90
CA TYR A 820 -22.70 -12.82 0.51
C TYR A 820 -21.61 -13.69 -0.11
N LEU A 821 -21.92 -14.33 -1.24
CA LEU A 821 -20.94 -14.99 -2.08
C LEU A 821 -20.25 -13.96 -2.99
N ASP A 822 -18.94 -14.04 -3.07
CA ASP A 822 -18.07 -13.19 -3.88
C ASP A 822 -17.14 -14.07 -4.74
N ARG A 823 -16.41 -13.42 -5.63
CA ARG A 823 -15.63 -14.03 -6.70
C ARG A 823 -14.21 -14.31 -6.21
N CYS A 824 -14.02 -15.46 -5.57
CA CYS A 824 -12.69 -15.86 -5.10
C CYS A 824 -11.81 -16.26 -6.29
N HIS A 825 -10.59 -15.71 -6.36
CA HIS A 825 -9.58 -16.10 -7.34
C HIS A 825 -8.87 -17.39 -6.89
N LEU A 826 -8.64 -18.32 -7.81
CA LEU A 826 -7.82 -19.50 -7.55
C LEU A 826 -6.32 -19.20 -7.80
N ALA A 827 -6.02 -18.41 -8.83
CA ALA A 827 -4.75 -17.68 -8.96
C ALA A 827 -5.02 -16.17 -8.80
N PRO A 828 -4.70 -15.54 -7.65
CA PRO A 828 -5.00 -14.13 -7.37
C PRO A 828 -4.13 -13.18 -8.20
N TYR A 829 -4.58 -11.95 -8.45
CA TYR A 829 -3.77 -10.97 -9.19
C TYR A 829 -2.55 -10.51 -8.37
N GLU A 830 -2.60 -10.60 -7.04
CA GLU A 830 -1.51 -10.33 -6.12
C GLU A 830 -0.31 -11.27 -6.28
N ASP A 831 -0.49 -12.49 -6.81
CA ASP A 831 0.60 -13.44 -7.08
C ASP A 831 1.41 -13.10 -8.35
N PHE A 832 1.08 -11.99 -9.02
CA PHE A 832 1.74 -11.53 -10.25
C PHE A 832 2.26 -10.09 -10.12
N LEU A 833 3.42 -9.81 -10.73
CA LEU A 833 4.10 -8.53 -10.55
C LEU A 833 3.59 -7.45 -11.52
N PHE A 834 3.60 -7.73 -12.81
CA PHE A 834 3.35 -6.72 -13.85
C PHE A 834 1.86 -6.55 -14.13
N GLY A 835 1.40 -5.32 -14.41
CA GLY A 835 -0.02 -5.02 -14.66
C GLY A 835 -0.68 -5.87 -15.76
N TYR A 836 0.06 -6.25 -16.80
CA TYR A 836 -0.42 -7.19 -17.81
C TYR A 836 -0.61 -8.62 -17.29
N GLN A 837 0.23 -9.09 -16.36
CA GLN A 837 0.05 -10.37 -15.68
C GLN A 837 -1.12 -10.30 -14.70
N LYS A 838 -1.28 -9.20 -13.94
CA LYS A 838 -2.40 -8.98 -13.02
C LYS A 838 -3.75 -9.12 -13.73
N LYS A 839 -3.89 -8.55 -14.93
CA LYS A 839 -5.08 -8.73 -15.80
C LYS A 839 -5.37 -10.19 -16.18
N ALA A 840 -4.36 -11.06 -16.23
CA ALA A 840 -4.55 -12.47 -16.60
C ALA A 840 -5.30 -13.26 -15.52
N ALA A 841 -5.29 -12.81 -14.27
CA ALA A 841 -6.13 -13.42 -13.22
C ALA A 841 -7.63 -13.13 -13.42
N SER A 842 -7.99 -12.05 -14.11
CA SER A 842 -9.36 -11.53 -14.19
C SER A 842 -10.21 -12.19 -15.29
N PHE A 843 -10.25 -13.53 -15.31
CA PHE A 843 -11.20 -14.31 -16.12
C PHE A 843 -12.12 -15.11 -15.20
N TYR A 844 -13.38 -15.26 -15.59
CA TYR A 844 -14.36 -16.01 -14.80
C TYR A 844 -13.94 -17.48 -14.57
N ILE A 845 -13.27 -18.11 -15.54
CA ILE A 845 -12.72 -19.47 -15.41
C ILE A 845 -11.53 -19.61 -14.44
N ASN A 846 -11.03 -18.52 -13.86
CA ASN A 846 -10.04 -18.51 -12.77
C ASN A 846 -10.69 -18.25 -11.40
N THR A 847 -12.03 -18.17 -11.34
CA THR A 847 -12.79 -17.87 -10.12
C THR A 847 -13.74 -19.01 -9.73
N ALA A 848 -14.19 -18.99 -8.47
CA ALA A 848 -15.31 -19.77 -7.96
C ALA A 848 -16.08 -18.96 -6.89
N PRO A 849 -17.37 -19.23 -6.66
CA PRO A 849 -18.12 -18.55 -5.60
C PRO A 849 -17.58 -18.90 -4.22
N GLN A 850 -17.33 -17.90 -3.36
CA GLN A 850 -16.91 -18.13 -1.97
C GLN A 850 -17.55 -17.10 -1.06
N TRP A 851 -17.90 -17.48 0.17
CA TRP A 851 -18.40 -16.54 1.17
C TRP A 851 -17.40 -15.41 1.42
N LYS A 852 -17.85 -14.16 1.37
CA LYS A 852 -17.00 -12.98 1.48
C LYS A 852 -16.14 -13.01 2.76
N ALA A 853 -16.74 -13.41 3.89
CA ALA A 853 -16.06 -13.57 5.18
C ALA A 853 -14.85 -14.53 5.12
N ILE A 854 -14.90 -15.56 4.28
CA ILE A 854 -13.82 -16.54 4.11
C ILE A 854 -12.77 -16.01 3.14
N ASN A 855 -13.23 -15.38 2.04
CA ASN A 855 -12.39 -14.77 1.01
C ASN A 855 -11.45 -13.69 1.60
N ILE A 856 -12.00 -12.75 2.38
CA ILE A 856 -11.21 -11.72 3.08
C ILE A 856 -10.66 -12.17 4.45
N GLY A 857 -10.96 -13.40 4.85
CA GLY A 857 -10.55 -13.99 6.12
C GLY A 857 -9.33 -14.88 5.97
N ASN A 858 -9.48 -16.15 6.34
CA ASN A 858 -8.36 -17.08 6.40
C ASN A 858 -7.80 -17.45 5.02
N TRP A 859 -8.55 -17.28 3.91
CA TRP A 859 -8.01 -17.47 2.56
C TRP A 859 -6.99 -16.38 2.19
N ASP A 860 -7.36 -15.09 2.31
CA ASP A 860 -6.46 -13.95 2.10
C ASP A 860 -5.24 -13.96 3.06
N ILE A 861 -5.42 -14.36 4.32
CA ILE A 861 -4.29 -14.57 5.24
C ILE A 861 -3.35 -15.67 4.72
N LEU A 862 -3.89 -16.81 4.31
CA LEU A 862 -3.11 -17.93 3.77
C LEU A 862 -2.32 -17.52 2.51
N GLU A 863 -2.95 -16.87 1.53
CA GLU A 863 -2.27 -16.45 0.30
C GLU A 863 -1.10 -15.49 0.57
N ARG A 864 -1.29 -14.51 1.47
CA ARG A 864 -0.18 -13.65 1.94
C ARG A 864 0.94 -14.43 2.62
N ARG A 865 0.64 -15.47 3.39
CA ARG A 865 1.67 -16.33 4.01
C ARG A 865 2.48 -17.06 2.94
N ILE A 866 1.83 -17.52 1.86
CA ILE A 866 2.48 -18.23 0.75
C ILE A 866 3.39 -17.26 -0.03
N ARG A 867 2.93 -16.03 -0.34
CA ARG A 867 3.77 -14.97 -0.92
C ARG A 867 5.00 -14.65 -0.05
N ARG A 868 4.81 -14.49 1.26
CA ARG A 868 5.92 -14.26 2.22
C ARG A 868 6.90 -15.43 2.30
N TYR A 869 6.43 -16.68 2.22
CA TYR A 869 7.30 -17.85 2.18
C TYR A 869 8.20 -17.85 0.95
N ALA A 870 7.62 -17.62 -0.25
CA ALA A 870 8.37 -17.56 -1.51
C ALA A 870 9.52 -16.54 -1.43
N SER A 871 9.24 -15.34 -0.92
CA SER A 871 10.25 -14.29 -0.72
C SER A 871 11.28 -14.63 0.37
N LYS A 872 10.86 -15.08 1.56
CA LYS A 872 11.77 -15.44 2.66
C LYS A 872 12.72 -16.57 2.27
N GLN A 873 12.21 -17.60 1.60
CA GLN A 873 12.98 -18.78 1.17
C GLN A 873 13.71 -18.59 -0.17
N LYS A 874 13.56 -17.41 -0.80
CA LYS A 874 14.13 -17.02 -2.10
C LYS A 874 13.80 -18.03 -3.22
N ALA A 875 12.62 -18.65 -3.16
CA ALA A 875 12.22 -19.77 -4.01
C ALA A 875 10.97 -19.45 -4.84
N ASP A 876 11.02 -19.76 -6.14
CA ASP A 876 9.84 -19.75 -7.00
C ASP A 876 9.05 -21.05 -6.75
N LEU A 877 7.76 -20.93 -6.43
CA LEU A 877 6.90 -22.02 -6.00
C LEU A 877 5.96 -22.45 -7.12
N THR A 878 5.76 -23.76 -7.28
CA THR A 878 4.61 -24.25 -8.06
C THR A 878 3.39 -24.22 -7.17
N ILE A 879 2.40 -23.39 -7.54
CA ILE A 879 1.10 -23.35 -6.87
C ILE A 879 0.10 -24.12 -7.72
N VAL A 880 -0.73 -24.93 -7.07
CA VAL A 880 -1.93 -25.52 -7.68
C VAL A 880 -3.10 -25.28 -6.73
N SER A 881 -4.14 -24.59 -7.19
CA SER A 881 -5.31 -24.23 -6.40
C SER A 881 -6.55 -24.93 -6.97
N GLY A 882 -7.62 -25.08 -6.19
CA GLY A 882 -8.87 -25.62 -6.73
C GLY A 882 -10.01 -25.70 -5.75
N THR A 883 -11.06 -26.43 -6.15
CA THR A 883 -12.31 -26.59 -5.40
C THR A 883 -12.67 -28.07 -5.25
N ILE A 884 -13.36 -28.44 -4.17
CA ILE A 884 -13.89 -29.81 -3.94
C ILE A 884 -15.32 -29.71 -3.38
N ASN A 885 -16.20 -30.59 -3.89
CA ASN A 885 -17.61 -30.76 -3.50
C ASN A 885 -18.45 -29.47 -3.54
N VAL A 886 -19.72 -29.55 -3.17
CA VAL A 886 -20.66 -28.42 -3.13
C VAL A 886 -21.10 -28.22 -1.69
N THR A 887 -21.12 -26.98 -1.19
CA THR A 887 -21.54 -26.71 0.19
C THR A 887 -23.05 -26.85 0.35
N THR A 888 -23.51 -27.07 1.58
CA THR A 888 -24.94 -27.10 1.93
C THR A 888 -25.33 -25.98 2.89
N LEU A 889 -26.61 -25.65 2.90
CA LEU A 889 -27.30 -24.87 3.93
C LEU A 889 -28.65 -25.54 4.24
N PRO A 890 -29.16 -25.46 5.47
CA PRO A 890 -30.48 -25.98 5.80
C PRO A 890 -31.60 -25.10 5.23
N ASP A 891 -32.66 -25.74 4.73
CA ASP A 891 -33.90 -25.09 4.30
C ASP A 891 -34.83 -24.72 5.47
N ILE A 892 -36.05 -24.27 5.14
CA ILE A 892 -37.12 -23.97 6.12
C ILE A 892 -37.53 -25.17 7.01
N PHE A 893 -37.22 -26.41 6.61
CA PHE A 893 -37.48 -27.63 7.38
C PHE A 893 -36.23 -28.14 8.12
N GLY A 894 -35.10 -27.44 8.02
CA GLY A 894 -33.81 -27.89 8.55
C GLY A 894 -33.10 -28.93 7.69
N THR A 895 -33.63 -29.26 6.50
CA THR A 895 -33.01 -30.24 5.60
C THR A 895 -31.89 -29.59 4.81
N GLU A 896 -30.73 -30.23 4.74
CA GLU A 896 -29.56 -29.71 4.03
C GLU A 896 -29.75 -29.72 2.51
N ARG A 897 -29.55 -28.56 1.89
CA ARG A 897 -29.67 -28.34 0.45
C ARG A 897 -28.33 -27.91 -0.11
N TYR A 898 -27.88 -28.51 -1.20
CA TYR A 898 -26.70 -28.06 -1.94
C TYR A 898 -26.90 -26.65 -2.50
N VAL A 899 -25.84 -25.85 -2.56
CA VAL A 899 -25.90 -24.45 -2.98
C VAL A 899 -25.25 -24.22 -4.34
N TYR A 900 -26.04 -23.71 -5.29
CA TYR A 900 -25.60 -23.36 -6.64
C TYR A 900 -26.04 -21.94 -7.05
N LEU A 901 -25.40 -21.37 -8.08
CA LEU A 901 -25.73 -20.05 -8.65
C LEU A 901 -25.86 -20.13 -10.20
N PRO A 902 -26.94 -19.66 -10.83
CA PRO A 902 -28.27 -19.41 -10.28
C PRO A 902 -29.09 -20.71 -10.36
N GLU A 903 -29.50 -21.27 -9.23
CA GLU A 903 -30.48 -22.35 -9.20
C GLU A 903 -31.89 -21.82 -9.54
N ASP A 904 -32.09 -21.57 -10.82
CA ASP A 904 -33.38 -21.30 -11.45
C ASP A 904 -33.83 -22.59 -12.15
N PRO A 905 -35.03 -23.14 -11.87
CA PRO A 905 -35.48 -24.39 -12.50
C PRO A 905 -35.57 -24.36 -14.04
N ARG A 906 -35.40 -23.19 -14.67
CA ARG A 906 -35.37 -23.00 -16.13
C ARG A 906 -33.94 -22.73 -16.67
N SER A 907 -32.94 -22.65 -15.80
CA SER A 907 -31.53 -22.45 -16.16
C SER A 907 -30.83 -23.79 -16.42
N SER A 908 -30.07 -23.86 -17.51
CA SER A 908 -29.13 -24.95 -17.79
C SER A 908 -27.72 -24.71 -17.22
N SER A 909 -27.46 -23.54 -16.62
CA SER A 909 -26.21 -23.22 -15.94
C SER A 909 -26.42 -23.23 -14.43
N VAL A 910 -25.56 -23.96 -13.73
CA VAL A 910 -25.67 -24.30 -12.30
C VAL A 910 -24.26 -24.30 -11.71
N VAL A 911 -23.74 -23.11 -11.36
CA VAL A 911 -22.37 -22.95 -10.84
C VAL A 911 -22.32 -23.42 -9.38
N PRO A 912 -21.51 -24.42 -9.00
CA PRO A 912 -21.41 -24.88 -7.62
C PRO A 912 -20.75 -23.84 -6.71
N VAL A 913 -21.33 -23.65 -5.53
CA VAL A 913 -20.65 -22.99 -4.41
C VAL A 913 -19.84 -24.08 -3.68
N PRO A 914 -18.49 -24.06 -3.72
CA PRO A 914 -17.70 -25.17 -3.23
C PRO A 914 -17.83 -25.42 -1.73
N ALA A 915 -17.74 -26.69 -1.32
CA ALA A 915 -17.61 -27.06 0.08
C ALA A 915 -16.20 -26.76 0.63
N LEU A 916 -15.16 -27.02 -0.19
CA LEU A 916 -13.77 -26.79 0.17
C LEU A 916 -13.05 -26.03 -0.95
N PHE A 917 -12.19 -25.09 -0.56
CA PHE A 917 -11.14 -24.53 -1.40
C PHE A 917 -9.80 -25.13 -0.96
N TRP A 918 -8.87 -25.34 -1.90
CA TRP A 918 -7.54 -25.86 -1.56
C TRP A 918 -6.43 -25.16 -2.34
N LYS A 919 -5.24 -25.10 -1.75
CA LYS A 919 -4.03 -24.54 -2.34
C LYS A 919 -2.81 -25.39 -1.98
N LEU A 920 -2.32 -26.14 -2.95
CA LEU A 920 -1.06 -26.87 -2.93
C LEU A 920 0.09 -25.89 -3.18
N VAL A 921 1.10 -25.95 -2.32
CA VAL A 921 2.36 -25.22 -2.42
C VAL A 921 3.49 -26.23 -2.54
N HIS A 922 4.28 -26.15 -3.61
CA HIS A 922 5.41 -27.06 -3.85
C HIS A 922 6.69 -26.31 -4.20
N ASP A 923 7.69 -26.44 -3.32
CA ASP A 923 9.07 -26.07 -3.57
C ASP A 923 9.80 -27.25 -4.23
N LYS A 924 10.01 -27.14 -5.54
CA LYS A 924 10.69 -28.16 -6.35
C LYS A 924 12.18 -28.29 -6.01
N ALA A 925 12.82 -27.25 -5.50
CA ALA A 925 14.24 -27.28 -5.16
C ALA A 925 14.49 -28.00 -3.83
N ARG A 926 13.59 -27.80 -2.84
CA ARG A 926 13.60 -28.51 -1.55
C ARG A 926 12.89 -29.87 -1.60
N ASN A 927 12.22 -30.22 -2.70
CA ASN A 927 11.35 -31.42 -2.84
C ASN A 927 10.32 -31.52 -1.70
N ALA A 928 9.79 -30.36 -1.32
CA ALA A 928 8.91 -30.17 -0.18
C ALA A 928 7.58 -29.57 -0.64
N GLY A 929 6.47 -30.04 -0.09
CA GLY A 929 5.17 -29.50 -0.41
C GLY A 929 4.12 -29.76 0.66
N ILE A 930 3.10 -28.92 0.65
CA ILE A 930 1.96 -28.94 1.58
C ILE A 930 0.71 -28.55 0.80
N VAL A 931 -0.45 -29.10 1.18
CA VAL A 931 -1.74 -28.62 0.67
C VAL A 931 -2.50 -28.02 1.82
N PHE A 932 -2.88 -26.76 1.70
CA PHE A 932 -3.81 -26.13 2.62
C PHE A 932 -5.23 -26.32 2.09
N VAL A 933 -6.17 -26.65 2.98
CA VAL A 933 -7.59 -26.82 2.63
C VAL A 933 -8.42 -25.94 3.57
N VAL A 934 -9.32 -25.17 2.99
CA VAL A 934 -10.19 -24.21 3.68
C VAL A 934 -11.65 -24.62 3.52
N VAL A 935 -12.36 -24.79 4.63
CA VAL A 935 -13.79 -25.08 4.65
C VAL A 935 -14.56 -23.83 4.25
N SER A 936 -15.35 -23.93 3.18
CA SER A 936 -16.06 -22.81 2.55
C SER A 936 -17.52 -22.73 2.99
N ASN A 937 -17.74 -22.81 4.31
CA ASN A 937 -19.04 -22.60 4.94
C ASN A 937 -18.88 -21.92 6.31
N PRO A 938 -19.15 -20.60 6.44
CA PRO A 938 -18.96 -19.88 7.69
C PRO A 938 -20.07 -20.12 8.72
N TYR A 939 -21.05 -20.98 8.38
CA TYR A 939 -22.25 -21.26 9.17
C TYR A 939 -22.31 -22.70 9.70
N HIS A 940 -21.30 -23.54 9.43
CA HIS A 940 -21.34 -24.96 9.78
C HIS A 940 -20.13 -25.42 10.61
N HIS A 941 -20.39 -25.83 11.85
CA HIS A 941 -19.35 -26.11 12.85
C HIS A 941 -19.02 -27.60 13.02
N ASP A 942 -19.87 -28.53 12.56
CA ASP A 942 -19.51 -29.96 12.53
C ASP A 942 -18.70 -30.26 11.26
N LEU A 943 -17.37 -30.23 11.41
CA LEU A 943 -16.44 -30.43 10.30
C LEU A 943 -16.15 -31.90 10.02
N LEU A 944 -16.52 -32.82 10.93
CA LEU A 944 -16.10 -34.22 10.88
C LEU A 944 -17.15 -35.12 10.22
N THR A 945 -18.44 -34.91 10.48
CA THR A 945 -19.49 -35.81 9.95
C THR A 945 -19.84 -35.54 8.49
N ARG A 946 -19.64 -34.31 8.00
CA ARG A 946 -20.16 -33.84 6.69
C ARG A 946 -19.16 -33.82 5.53
N GLY A 947 -18.11 -34.66 5.58
CA GLY A 947 -17.21 -34.84 4.44
C GLY A 947 -16.33 -33.62 4.09
N TYR A 948 -16.15 -32.68 5.02
CA TYR A 948 -15.19 -31.58 4.89
C TYR A 948 -13.73 -32.00 5.11
N VAL A 949 -13.46 -33.28 5.35
CA VAL A 949 -12.13 -33.87 5.62
C VAL A 949 -11.57 -34.56 4.37
N ALA A 950 -10.56 -33.96 3.74
CA ALA A 950 -9.88 -34.50 2.54
C ALA A 950 -8.58 -35.27 2.86
N CYS A 951 -8.09 -35.22 4.10
CA CYS A 951 -6.83 -35.81 4.57
C CYS A 951 -6.74 -35.79 6.11
N THR A 952 -5.70 -36.39 6.68
CA THR A 952 -5.28 -36.14 8.07
C THR A 952 -4.61 -34.77 8.20
N ASP A 953 -5.00 -33.96 9.21
CA ASP A 953 -4.41 -32.63 9.42
C ASP A 953 -2.96 -32.70 9.91
N VAL A 954 -2.02 -32.25 9.08
CA VAL A 954 -0.58 -32.18 9.40
C VAL A 954 -0.11 -30.79 9.83
N CYS A 955 -0.99 -29.79 10.01
CA CYS A 955 -0.58 -28.42 10.35
C CYS A 955 0.24 -28.31 11.64
N SER A 956 0.09 -29.26 12.57
CA SER A 956 0.89 -29.38 13.80
C SER A 956 2.39 -29.60 13.53
N SER A 957 2.74 -30.19 12.39
CA SER A 957 4.13 -30.37 11.94
C SER A 957 4.73 -29.11 11.31
N THR A 958 3.93 -28.09 11.02
CA THR A 958 4.35 -26.86 10.32
C THR A 958 3.80 -25.58 11.01
N PRO A 959 4.06 -25.37 12.32
CA PRO A 959 3.47 -24.25 13.08
C PRO A 959 3.92 -22.86 12.61
N SER A 960 5.03 -22.77 11.87
CA SER A 960 5.58 -21.56 11.25
C SER A 960 4.57 -20.77 10.41
N TRP A 961 3.63 -21.48 9.76
CA TRP A 961 2.56 -20.89 8.95
C TRP A 961 1.52 -20.13 9.78
N PHE A 962 1.30 -20.54 11.02
CA PHE A 962 0.13 -20.18 11.83
C PHE A 962 0.40 -19.14 12.94
N GLY A 963 1.66 -18.73 13.12
CA GLY A 963 2.02 -17.69 14.08
C GLY A 963 1.27 -16.38 13.84
N GLY A 964 0.36 -16.04 14.75
CA GLY A 964 -0.40 -14.77 14.76
C GLY A 964 -1.70 -14.75 13.94
N TRP A 965 -2.38 -15.88 13.73
CA TRP A 965 -3.77 -15.90 13.23
C TRP A 965 -4.54 -17.18 13.62
N ASN A 966 -5.86 -17.10 13.74
CA ASN A 966 -6.69 -18.24 14.12
C ASN A 966 -7.13 -19.06 12.90
N ARG A 967 -6.32 -20.06 12.53
CA ARG A 967 -6.65 -21.01 11.45
C ARG A 967 -7.94 -21.81 11.69
N LEU A 968 -8.41 -21.92 12.93
CA LEU A 968 -9.54 -22.77 13.33
C LEU A 968 -10.87 -22.01 13.39
N ASP A 969 -10.88 -20.70 13.08
CA ASP A 969 -12.12 -19.93 12.99
C ASP A 969 -12.94 -20.36 11.77
N VAL A 970 -14.07 -21.04 12.02
CA VAL A 970 -15.05 -21.42 11.00
C VAL A 970 -15.63 -20.21 10.28
N SER A 971 -15.89 -19.10 10.98
CA SER A 971 -16.56 -17.92 10.42
C SER A 971 -15.69 -17.16 9.42
N SER A 972 -14.36 -17.15 9.64
CA SER A 972 -13.35 -16.69 8.68
C SER A 972 -12.84 -17.80 7.75
N GLY A 973 -13.34 -19.03 7.87
CA GLY A 973 -12.98 -20.22 7.09
C GLY A 973 -11.94 -21.10 7.79
N TYR A 974 -12.35 -22.26 8.29
CA TYR A 974 -11.47 -23.21 8.97
C TYR A 974 -10.41 -23.79 8.02
N VAL A 975 -9.13 -23.80 8.43
CA VAL A 975 -7.98 -24.24 7.63
C VAL A 975 -7.25 -25.43 8.26
N TYR A 976 -7.04 -26.48 7.47
CA TYR A 976 -6.19 -27.63 7.79
C TYR A 976 -5.16 -27.93 6.68
N CYS A 977 -4.19 -28.80 6.98
CA CYS A 977 -3.07 -29.10 6.10
C CYS A 977 -3.04 -30.58 5.72
N CYS A 978 -2.68 -30.89 4.49
CA CYS A 978 -2.42 -32.25 4.02
C CYS A 978 -0.98 -32.41 3.53
N THR A 979 -0.48 -33.65 3.57
CA THR A 979 0.63 -34.02 2.69
C THR A 979 0.15 -34.07 1.23
N VAL A 980 1.01 -33.69 0.28
CA VAL A 980 0.67 -33.70 -1.17
C VAL A 980 0.25 -35.09 -1.65
N ASN A 981 0.92 -36.13 -1.13
CA ASN A 981 0.70 -37.52 -1.55
C ASN A 981 -0.62 -38.07 -1.01
N GLU A 982 -0.98 -37.77 0.24
CA GLU A 982 -2.25 -38.18 0.82
C GLU A 982 -3.43 -37.44 0.16
N PHE A 983 -3.33 -36.11 0.02
CA PHE A 983 -4.39 -35.32 -0.63
C PHE A 983 -4.65 -35.79 -2.06
N GLY A 984 -3.59 -36.03 -2.86
CA GLY A 984 -3.70 -36.59 -4.21
C GLY A 984 -4.18 -38.05 -4.28
N THR A 985 -4.44 -38.70 -3.14
CA THR A 985 -5.00 -40.05 -3.04
C THR A 985 -6.43 -40.05 -2.47
N LYS A 986 -6.70 -39.24 -1.44
CA LYS A 986 -7.98 -39.21 -0.71
C LYS A 986 -8.99 -38.18 -1.22
N SER A 987 -8.57 -37.09 -1.87
CA SER A 987 -9.45 -35.98 -2.28
C SER A 987 -10.37 -36.26 -3.48
N GLY A 988 -10.20 -37.40 -4.16
CA GLY A 988 -10.86 -37.68 -5.46
C GLY A 988 -10.28 -36.90 -6.65
N ILE A 989 -9.34 -35.98 -6.43
CA ILE A 989 -8.60 -35.29 -7.49
C ILE A 989 -7.52 -36.23 -8.03
N LYS A 990 -7.29 -36.23 -9.36
CA LYS A 990 -6.22 -37.03 -9.97
C LYS A 990 -4.85 -36.71 -9.35
N PRO A 991 -3.99 -37.72 -9.12
CA PRO A 991 -2.64 -37.51 -8.62
C PRO A 991 -1.86 -36.48 -9.43
N PHE A 992 -1.16 -35.58 -8.73
CA PHE A 992 -0.36 -34.52 -9.35
C PHE A 992 0.80 -35.12 -10.17
N PRO A 993 1.24 -34.45 -11.27
CA PRO A 993 2.37 -34.91 -12.10
C PRO A 993 3.75 -34.77 -11.43
N PHE A 994 3.78 -34.59 -10.10
CA PHE A 994 4.96 -34.52 -9.25
C PHE A 994 4.61 -35.04 -7.85
N ARG A 995 5.59 -35.55 -7.12
CA ARG A 995 5.47 -35.92 -5.70
C ARG A 995 6.37 -35.00 -4.88
N ALA A 996 5.93 -34.64 -3.68
CA ALA A 996 6.80 -34.08 -2.66
C ALA A 996 7.27 -35.19 -1.72
N LYS A 997 8.54 -35.18 -1.32
CA LYS A 997 9.08 -36.11 -0.30
C LYS A 997 8.90 -35.59 1.13
N HIS A 998 8.89 -34.28 1.31
CA HIS A 998 8.86 -33.63 2.62
C HIS A 998 7.63 -32.72 2.75
N VAL A 999 7.13 -32.55 3.98
CA VAL A 999 6.13 -31.51 4.28
C VAL A 999 6.85 -30.15 4.34
N LEU A 1000 6.19 -29.09 3.88
CA LEU A 1000 6.79 -27.77 3.70
C LEU A 1000 6.46 -26.85 4.89
N GLY A 1001 7.45 -26.66 5.78
CA GLY A 1001 7.38 -25.82 7.00
C GLY A 1001 8.33 -24.63 6.99
#